data_AF-A0A1V5VZY2-F1
#
_entry.id   AF-A0A1V5VZY2-F1
#
_cell.length_a   1.000
_cell.length_b   1.000
_cell.length_c   1.000
_cell.angle_alpha   90.00
_cell.angle_beta   90.00
_cell.angle_gamma   90.00
#
_symmetry.space_group_name_H-M   'P 1'
#
loop_
_entity.id
_entity.type
_entity.pdbx_description
1 polymer ?
#
loop_
_entity_poly.entity_id
_entity_poly.type
_entity_poly.pdbx_seq_one_letter_code
_entity_poly.pdbx_strand_id
1 'polypeptide(L)'
;MQARTLSRWERVALGVILLLAVFSRFYILGDRVMSHDEALHTKFSWYLYSGSGYRHNPMMHGPLLFHMTALNYFLFGVNDFVARIFPATLGVLLVLSPFLFRRWLGRGGALIASLMVLISPAISYYNRYIRHDTPNMLMAVLLLWAIFKYLEEGRSRWLYAIGAFFALLYTTKETCYIYTLIYFILLVIPFILNVLRTRWARPNLLGPFLALVVALLVCVGVYGLALTQGEVVEQALDANTRVAKTIVPWWGNVGLYLALVLGIVAVVVAYFGVGEATLRRMRLFDVLMLVGTLTLPLGSAFLIQLAGVDMMNLYSTLTTGSLSGIDGTSLAITAFFIVGTLALAAALGWWWGQRRWLTAALIAGTIFTVLYTTIFTNPVGLLSGLVGSLAYWMAQQGVQRGTQPGYYYLLLMPLYEYLPLVFSLLGAGSLAVGGLRRLFAGRPASTPDAGTAEAPAGAAAAAAESWVDSGTPFVTRFFPLFALGWTALAWIAYTYAGEKMPWLTVHLALPSIFLAAWFLGRVVEGVDWRTWWKQQGWVLAVALPLLVVGATVFVDAAGRARVALSAGMATAGPSLAQLDPLFQAVGGFLGAAAALAAVVWAWQRVGNRPALRVVVLTLAAFLALLTVRTMTTFNYVTYDSATEFLVYAHGAPDVKIALQQIEDVSWRTTDSPRDVKVAYGEREYTIFSWYLHDFPNAYYYGQTPDPVQLRESPVVIAGSPQWAAVEAILGDDYQYFSYKFLWWPLEDYRDLTWQRIKDALTDPELRQALWDIVWKRDYRRYAQVKGRTITLQQWPYRDEFRLYVRRDLAEQIWGYRLGSTGAATPLPQATPLADPYAGRELSLMPATTISLPGATPRDVAVAPDGSLYVTDTQGQRIWHVSQQGAVLNSWGGEGSGPGQFREPWGVAVDAEGNVYVADTWNHRIQKFSARGEYLNSWGALGQFNRGDLNGEGLFYGPRALAVGPDGYLYVTDTGNKRVQVFERDGHFLWEFGGEGRDPGELHEPVGLAFNSRGEVVLADSWNLRMQVLLRTGVPVSQWSVPVWSVENSEDKPYVAVDAADRIFVSDSSHGRVLIFDAQGVALGTLGMNRGLQFPAGLALTAEGQLFVADPHAGTVVGFTLADLGL
;
A
#
# COMPACT_ATOMS: atom_id res chain seq x y z
N MET A 1 41.71 -27.62 13.70
CA MET A 1 40.85 -27.45 14.89
C MET A 1 39.47 -28.04 14.61
N GLN A 2 39.13 -29.13 15.30
CA GLN A 2 37.87 -29.88 15.16
C GLN A 2 36.64 -29.01 15.47
N ALA A 3 35.52 -29.31 14.81
CA ALA A 3 34.20 -28.72 15.08
C ALA A 3 33.77 -29.04 16.51
N ARG A 4 34.18 -28.22 17.49
CA ARG A 4 33.69 -28.31 18.86
C ARG A 4 32.19 -28.08 18.85
N THR A 5 31.44 -29.07 19.35
CA THR A 5 30.01 -29.00 19.62
C THR A 5 29.66 -27.73 20.39
N LEU A 6 28.47 -27.19 20.15
CA LEU A 6 27.96 -26.02 20.89
C LEU A 6 28.04 -26.28 22.39
N SER A 7 28.61 -25.34 23.13
CA SER A 7 28.55 -25.39 24.59
C SER A 7 27.09 -25.29 25.07
N ARG A 8 26.80 -25.78 26.28
CA ARG A 8 25.43 -25.71 26.84
C ARG A 8 24.92 -24.28 26.92
N TRP A 9 25.76 -23.33 27.35
CA TRP A 9 25.36 -21.93 27.48
C TRP A 9 25.10 -21.25 26.13
N GLU A 10 25.88 -21.54 25.08
CA GLU A 10 25.65 -21.00 23.72
C GLU A 10 24.29 -21.45 23.18
N ARG A 11 23.89 -22.70 23.43
CA ARG A 11 22.58 -23.21 23.04
C ARG A 11 21.44 -22.49 23.76
N VAL A 12 21.59 -22.27 25.07
CA VAL A 12 20.61 -21.53 25.86
C VAL A 12 20.51 -20.09 25.37
N ALA A 13 21.64 -19.41 25.15
CA ALA A 13 21.65 -18.03 24.65
C ALA A 13 20.99 -17.91 23.27
N LEU A 14 21.28 -18.83 22.34
CA LEU A 14 20.61 -18.86 21.04
C LEU A 14 19.12 -19.18 21.15
N GLY A 15 18.73 -20.08 22.05
CA GLY A 15 17.32 -20.38 22.33
C GLY A 15 16.57 -19.16 22.82
N VAL A 16 17.15 -18.39 23.74
CA VAL A 16 16.58 -17.12 24.22
C VAL A 16 16.51 -16.09 23.09
N ILE A 17 17.57 -15.92 22.29
CA ILE A 17 17.57 -15.00 21.14
C ILE A 17 16.48 -15.39 20.14
N LEU A 18 16.29 -16.69 19.86
CA LEU A 18 15.24 -17.17 18.98
C LEU A 18 13.85 -16.85 19.54
N LEU A 19 13.58 -17.14 20.82
CA LEU A 19 12.29 -16.84 21.44
C LEU A 19 12.00 -15.33 21.40
N LEU A 20 12.99 -14.49 21.72
CA LEU A 20 12.85 -13.04 21.64
C LEU A 20 12.69 -12.55 20.20
N ALA A 21 13.35 -13.19 19.22
CA ALA A 21 13.18 -12.87 17.81
C ALA A 21 11.76 -13.19 17.34
N VAL A 22 11.23 -14.37 17.67
CA VAL A 22 9.85 -14.74 17.34
C VAL A 22 8.88 -13.77 18.00
N PHE A 23 9.02 -13.53 19.31
CA PHE A 23 8.15 -12.60 20.02
C PHE A 23 8.20 -11.20 19.39
N SER A 24 9.40 -10.64 19.21
CA SER A 24 9.54 -9.27 18.70
C SER A 24 9.06 -9.10 17.25
N ARG A 25 9.15 -10.13 16.39
CA ARG A 25 8.69 -10.03 15.00
C ARG A 25 7.21 -10.34 14.81
N PHE A 26 6.59 -11.15 15.68
CA PHE A 26 5.18 -11.53 15.55
C PHE A 26 4.21 -10.79 16.47
N TYR A 27 4.69 -10.16 17.55
CA TYR A 27 3.83 -9.36 18.44
C TYR A 27 3.18 -8.19 17.67
N ILE A 28 1.86 -8.05 17.78
CA ILE A 28 1.00 -7.02 17.12
C ILE A 28 1.26 -6.84 15.61
N LEU A 29 1.61 -7.92 14.90
CA LEU A 29 2.02 -7.86 13.50
C LEU A 29 0.90 -7.39 12.54
N GLY A 30 -0.37 -7.63 12.91
CA GLY A 30 -1.54 -7.25 12.12
C GLY A 30 -2.12 -5.87 12.44
N ASP A 31 -1.73 -5.23 13.55
CA ASP A 31 -2.41 -4.04 14.06
C ASP A 31 -2.13 -2.81 13.19
N ARG A 32 -0.94 -2.73 12.62
CA ARG A 32 -0.48 -1.62 11.78
C ARG A 32 -1.27 -1.51 10.47
N VAL A 33 -1.61 -0.28 10.06
CA VAL A 33 -2.17 0.01 8.73
C VAL A 33 -1.18 -0.40 7.63
N MET A 34 -1.67 -0.91 6.50
CA MET A 34 -0.83 -1.13 5.32
C MET A 34 -0.43 0.23 4.74
N SER A 35 0.87 0.54 4.62
CA SER A 35 1.26 1.73 3.82
C SER A 35 0.97 1.53 2.34
N HIS A 36 1.03 2.64 1.61
CA HIS A 36 1.03 2.72 0.16
C HIS A 36 1.70 1.53 -0.56
N ASP A 37 3.00 1.27 -0.33
CA ASP A 37 3.71 0.16 -1.00
C ASP A 37 3.25 -1.23 -0.51
N GLU A 38 2.96 -1.38 0.78
CA GLU A 38 2.50 -2.66 1.35
C GLU A 38 1.15 -3.07 0.77
N ALA A 39 0.24 -2.11 0.60
CA ALA A 39 -1.08 -2.36 0.06
C ALA A 39 -1.01 -2.86 -1.40
N LEU A 40 -0.04 -2.38 -2.18
CA LEU A 40 0.24 -2.95 -3.50
C LEU A 40 0.81 -4.38 -3.38
N HIS A 41 1.78 -4.62 -2.49
CA HIS A 41 2.35 -5.97 -2.29
C HIS A 41 1.30 -7.00 -1.88
N THR A 42 0.42 -6.63 -0.93
CA THR A 42 -0.66 -7.49 -0.45
C THR A 42 -1.68 -7.78 -1.55
N LYS A 43 -2.09 -6.76 -2.31
CA LYS A 43 -3.02 -6.88 -3.43
C LYS A 43 -2.52 -7.77 -4.55
N PHE A 44 -1.31 -7.55 -5.06
CA PHE A 44 -0.78 -8.38 -6.15
C PHE A 44 -0.49 -9.81 -5.70
N SER A 45 -0.16 -10.00 -4.42
CA SER A 45 -0.09 -11.34 -3.82
C SER A 45 -1.48 -11.99 -3.75
N TRP A 46 -2.53 -11.20 -3.47
CA TRP A 46 -3.91 -11.66 -3.45
C TRP A 46 -4.39 -12.04 -4.85
N TYR A 47 -4.08 -11.26 -5.90
CA TYR A 47 -4.37 -11.65 -7.28
C TYR A 47 -3.72 -12.97 -7.70
N LEU A 48 -2.50 -13.23 -7.26
CA LEU A 48 -1.86 -14.52 -7.48
C LEU A 48 -2.58 -15.65 -6.72
N TYR A 49 -2.99 -15.39 -5.48
CA TYR A 49 -3.72 -16.35 -4.64
C TYR A 49 -5.15 -16.64 -5.17
N SER A 50 -5.89 -15.62 -5.60
CA SER A 50 -7.28 -15.73 -6.07
C SER A 50 -7.42 -16.26 -7.50
N GLY A 51 -6.30 -16.52 -8.19
CA GLY A 51 -6.29 -17.01 -9.57
C GLY A 51 -6.46 -15.93 -10.63
N SER A 52 -6.46 -14.64 -10.26
CA SER A 52 -6.43 -13.52 -11.22
C SER A 52 -5.08 -13.37 -11.93
N GLY A 53 -4.04 -14.07 -11.45
CA GLY A 53 -2.70 -14.11 -12.04
C GLY A 53 -1.77 -13.01 -11.52
N TYR A 54 -0.48 -13.12 -11.87
CA TYR A 54 0.54 -12.12 -11.53
C TYR A 54 1.52 -11.96 -12.69
N ARG A 55 1.73 -10.70 -13.10
CA ARG A 55 2.75 -10.33 -14.08
C ARG A 55 3.80 -9.49 -13.39
N HIS A 56 5.06 -9.93 -13.48
CA HIS A 56 6.18 -9.18 -12.92
C HIS A 56 6.27 -7.78 -13.56
N ASN A 57 6.28 -6.77 -12.71
CA ASN A 57 6.50 -5.38 -13.08
C ASN A 57 7.69 -4.86 -12.25
N PRO A 58 8.79 -4.40 -12.88
CA PRO A 58 9.93 -3.81 -12.19
C PRO A 58 9.61 -2.73 -11.15
N MET A 59 8.52 -1.96 -11.34
CA MET A 59 8.05 -1.00 -10.34
C MET A 59 7.71 -1.65 -8.98
N MET A 60 7.27 -2.90 -9.02
CA MET A 60 6.86 -3.72 -7.88
C MET A 60 8.02 -4.58 -7.34
N HIS A 61 9.24 -4.39 -7.83
CA HIS A 61 10.43 -5.19 -7.51
C HIS A 61 10.27 -6.69 -7.85
N GLY A 62 11.10 -7.54 -7.24
CA GLY A 62 11.22 -8.95 -7.61
C GLY A 62 10.08 -9.86 -7.12
N PRO A 63 9.82 -10.97 -7.82
CA PRO A 63 8.64 -11.82 -7.63
C PRO A 63 8.60 -12.60 -6.30
N LEU A 64 9.74 -12.78 -5.61
CA LEU A 64 9.82 -13.69 -4.44
C LEU A 64 8.83 -13.33 -3.34
N LEU A 65 8.66 -12.03 -3.05
CA LEU A 65 7.75 -11.56 -2.01
C LEU A 65 6.30 -11.96 -2.32
N PHE A 66 5.87 -11.79 -3.56
CA PHE A 66 4.49 -12.06 -3.99
C PHE A 66 4.15 -13.54 -3.95
N HIS A 67 5.04 -14.39 -4.46
CA HIS A 67 4.87 -15.84 -4.44
C HIS A 67 4.77 -16.38 -3.01
N MET A 68 5.66 -15.93 -2.12
CA MET A 68 5.68 -16.43 -0.74
C MET A 68 4.51 -15.88 0.09
N THR A 69 4.04 -14.67 -0.21
CA THR A 69 2.85 -14.10 0.45
C THR A 69 1.58 -14.78 -0.04
N ALA A 70 1.44 -15.04 -1.34
CA ALA A 70 0.32 -15.82 -1.89
C ALA A 70 0.27 -17.24 -1.30
N LEU A 71 1.44 -17.87 -1.10
CA LEU A 71 1.52 -19.15 -0.40
C LEU A 71 1.02 -19.05 1.05
N ASN A 72 1.35 -17.97 1.77
CA ASN A 72 0.83 -17.76 3.12
C ASN A 72 -0.69 -17.56 3.14
N TYR A 73 -1.25 -16.82 2.18
CA TYR A 73 -2.70 -16.68 2.04
C TYR A 73 -3.37 -18.03 1.84
N PHE A 74 -2.79 -18.89 0.99
CA PHE A 74 -3.26 -20.26 0.79
C PHE A 74 -3.22 -21.11 2.07
N LEU A 75 -2.18 -20.94 2.91
CA LEU A 75 -2.00 -21.75 4.12
C LEU A 75 -2.79 -21.26 5.33
N PHE A 76 -2.99 -19.95 5.47
CA PHE A 76 -3.46 -19.32 6.72
C PHE A 76 -4.64 -18.35 6.55
N GLY A 77 -5.13 -18.16 5.33
CA GLY A 77 -6.18 -17.19 5.01
C GLY A 77 -5.65 -15.78 4.74
N VAL A 78 -6.53 -14.88 4.32
CA VAL A 78 -6.17 -13.51 3.91
C VAL A 78 -6.46 -12.54 5.06
N ASN A 79 -5.43 -11.83 5.54
CA ASN A 79 -5.54 -10.69 6.47
C ASN A 79 -4.18 -9.99 6.64
N ASP A 80 -4.18 -8.85 7.33
CA ASP A 80 -2.99 -8.03 7.60
C ASP A 80 -1.85 -8.79 8.30
N PHE A 81 -2.19 -9.70 9.23
CA PHE A 81 -1.20 -10.49 9.95
C PHE A 81 -0.52 -11.49 9.02
N VAL A 82 -1.30 -12.24 8.23
CA VAL A 82 -0.80 -13.29 7.33
C VAL A 82 0.08 -12.69 6.22
N ALA A 83 -0.29 -11.53 5.69
CA ALA A 83 0.51 -10.79 4.72
C ALA A 83 1.96 -10.56 5.17
N ARG A 84 2.19 -10.36 6.48
CA ARG A 84 3.50 -10.05 7.06
C ARG A 84 4.23 -11.27 7.65
N ILE A 85 3.66 -12.48 7.60
CA ILE A 85 4.30 -13.70 8.13
C ILE A 85 5.63 -13.99 7.42
N PHE A 86 5.68 -13.85 6.09
CA PHE A 86 6.89 -14.12 5.32
C PHE A 86 8.08 -13.24 5.74
N PRO A 87 7.99 -11.89 5.68
CA PRO A 87 9.07 -11.03 6.14
C PRO A 87 9.38 -11.21 7.63
N ALA A 88 8.39 -11.42 8.50
CA ALA A 88 8.62 -11.64 9.93
C ALA A 88 9.46 -12.91 10.18
N THR A 89 9.13 -14.00 9.48
CA THR A 89 9.87 -15.27 9.55
C THR A 89 11.30 -15.11 9.05
N LEU A 90 11.49 -14.45 7.90
CA LEU A 90 12.83 -14.17 7.40
C LEU A 90 13.61 -13.23 8.33
N GLY A 91 12.91 -12.33 9.02
CA GLY A 91 13.48 -11.49 10.07
C GLY A 91 14.01 -12.29 11.26
N VAL A 92 13.30 -13.35 11.68
CA VAL A 92 13.79 -14.30 12.71
C VAL A 92 15.03 -15.03 12.21
N LEU A 93 15.02 -15.53 10.97
CA LEU A 93 16.18 -16.18 10.37
C LEU A 93 17.37 -15.23 10.22
N LEU A 94 17.12 -13.96 9.90
CA LEU A 94 18.13 -12.92 9.80
C LEU A 94 18.80 -12.66 11.16
N VAL A 95 18.05 -12.67 12.27
CA VAL A 95 18.59 -12.58 13.63
C VAL A 95 19.54 -13.74 13.94
N LEU A 96 19.24 -14.95 13.46
CA LEU A 96 20.08 -16.14 13.69
C LEU A 96 21.28 -16.23 12.74
N SER A 97 21.19 -15.61 11.55
CA SER A 97 22.18 -15.73 10.48
C SER A 97 23.62 -15.33 10.88
N PRO A 98 23.90 -14.34 11.77
CA PRO A 98 25.26 -14.02 12.18
C PRO A 98 25.96 -15.18 12.90
N PHE A 99 25.18 -16.12 13.46
CA PHE A 99 25.74 -17.33 14.07
C PHE A 99 26.46 -18.23 13.06
N LEU A 100 26.08 -18.18 11.78
CA LEU A 100 26.78 -18.86 10.69
C LEU A 100 28.23 -18.36 10.53
N PHE A 101 28.51 -17.12 10.96
CA PHE A 101 29.81 -16.44 10.88
C PHE A 101 30.66 -16.60 12.16
N ARG A 102 30.24 -17.40 13.15
CA ARG A 102 30.95 -17.60 14.44
C ARG A 102 32.41 -17.99 14.33
N ARG A 103 32.84 -18.59 13.21
CA ARG A 103 34.25 -18.91 12.96
C ARG A 103 35.11 -17.68 12.71
N TRP A 104 34.53 -16.62 12.17
CA TRP A 104 35.24 -15.40 11.76
C TRP A 104 34.92 -14.20 12.65
N LEU A 105 33.70 -14.14 13.20
CA LEU A 105 33.29 -13.16 14.22
C LEU A 105 33.81 -13.51 15.63
N GLY A 106 34.14 -14.78 15.88
CA GLY A 106 34.30 -15.31 17.24
C GLY A 106 32.96 -15.76 17.83
N ARG A 107 33.02 -16.46 18.95
CA ARG A 107 31.84 -17.00 19.64
C ARG A 107 31.03 -15.87 20.27
N GLY A 108 31.72 -14.97 20.97
CA GLY A 108 31.10 -13.79 21.57
C GLY A 108 30.58 -12.84 20.48
N GLY A 109 31.37 -12.61 19.43
CA GLY A 109 31.01 -11.72 18.33
C GLY A 109 29.76 -12.18 17.58
N ALA A 110 29.58 -13.47 17.32
CA ALA A 110 28.39 -13.98 16.65
C ALA A 110 27.10 -13.80 17.48
N LEU A 111 27.16 -14.01 18.80
CA LEU A 111 26.02 -13.76 19.69
C LEU A 111 25.71 -12.28 19.79
N ILE A 112 26.73 -11.43 19.89
CA ILE A 112 26.57 -9.96 19.90
C ILE A 112 25.95 -9.50 18.59
N ALA A 113 26.41 -9.98 17.43
CA ALA A 113 25.82 -9.64 16.14
C ALA A 113 24.34 -10.05 16.08
N SER A 114 24.01 -11.26 16.54
CA SER A 114 22.62 -11.75 16.58
C SER A 114 21.75 -10.88 17.50
N LEU A 115 22.27 -10.51 18.68
CA LEU A 115 21.60 -9.60 19.61
C LEU A 115 21.40 -8.20 19.01
N MET A 116 22.40 -7.66 18.32
CA MET A 116 22.32 -6.34 17.67
C MET A 116 21.29 -6.34 16.52
N VAL A 117 21.20 -7.40 15.73
CA VAL A 117 20.14 -7.55 14.71
C VAL A 117 18.77 -7.70 15.38
N LEU A 118 18.67 -8.41 16.51
CA LEU A 118 17.43 -8.55 17.28
C LEU A 118 16.90 -7.20 17.76
N ILE A 119 17.77 -6.39 18.37
CA ILE A 119 17.39 -5.12 19.01
C ILE A 119 17.50 -3.90 18.09
N SER A 120 17.99 -4.03 16.86
CA SER A 120 18.09 -2.91 15.90
C SER A 120 16.71 -2.31 15.62
N PRO A 121 16.48 -1.00 15.90
CA PRO A 121 15.19 -0.36 15.66
C PRO A 121 14.79 -0.41 14.18
N ALA A 122 15.71 -0.11 13.26
CA ALA A 122 15.42 -0.05 11.83
C ALA A 122 15.17 -1.45 11.25
N ILE A 123 16.05 -2.43 11.54
CA ILE A 123 15.89 -3.79 11.03
C ILE A 123 14.63 -4.45 11.60
N SER A 124 14.37 -4.29 12.91
CA SER A 124 13.14 -4.81 13.53
C SER A 124 11.88 -4.26 12.86
N TYR A 125 11.87 -2.97 12.54
CA TYR A 125 10.72 -2.30 11.94
C TYR A 125 10.40 -2.86 10.55
N TYR A 126 11.40 -2.93 9.67
CA TYR A 126 11.17 -3.43 8.30
C TYR A 126 11.03 -4.96 8.21
N ASN A 127 11.47 -5.71 9.22
CA ASN A 127 11.17 -7.14 9.33
C ASN A 127 9.69 -7.43 9.61
N ARG A 128 8.92 -6.44 10.05
CA ARG A 128 7.49 -6.55 10.37
C ARG A 128 6.61 -5.92 9.29
N TYR A 129 7.20 -5.71 8.12
CA TYR A 129 6.64 -4.98 7.01
C TYR A 129 6.67 -5.85 5.76
N ILE A 130 5.58 -5.91 4.99
CA ILE A 130 5.56 -6.64 3.71
C ILE A 130 6.35 -5.86 2.65
N ARG A 131 7.68 -5.97 2.75
CA ARG A 131 8.67 -5.34 1.87
C ARG A 131 9.80 -6.29 1.52
N HIS A 132 10.49 -5.95 0.45
CA HIS A 132 11.60 -6.73 -0.10
C HIS A 132 12.91 -6.56 0.67
N ASP A 133 13.03 -5.58 1.57
CA ASP A 133 14.30 -5.26 2.25
C ASP A 133 14.77 -6.42 3.14
N THR A 134 13.87 -7.07 3.88
CA THR A 134 14.15 -8.24 4.75
C THR A 134 14.63 -9.48 3.98
N PRO A 135 13.91 -9.98 2.95
CA PRO A 135 14.42 -11.09 2.15
C PRO A 135 15.74 -10.75 1.47
N ASN A 136 15.88 -9.53 0.95
CA ASN A 136 17.12 -9.07 0.33
C ASN A 136 18.32 -9.11 1.31
N MET A 137 18.16 -8.60 2.53
CA MET A 137 19.20 -8.66 3.57
C MET A 137 19.60 -10.10 3.92
N LEU A 138 18.61 -10.99 4.13
CA LEU A 138 18.90 -12.39 4.47
C LEU A 138 19.63 -13.09 3.32
N MET A 139 19.16 -12.93 2.08
CA MET A 139 19.83 -13.54 0.92
C MET A 139 21.23 -12.99 0.71
N ALA A 140 21.48 -11.69 0.95
CA ALA A 140 22.81 -11.11 0.88
C ALA A 140 23.76 -11.72 1.93
N VAL A 141 23.29 -11.90 3.17
CA VAL A 141 24.08 -12.55 4.25
C VAL A 141 24.35 -14.01 3.94
N LEU A 142 23.38 -14.75 3.41
CA LEU A 142 23.54 -16.16 3.04
C LEU A 142 24.46 -16.35 1.83
N LEU A 143 24.38 -15.45 0.85
CA LEU A 143 25.32 -15.39 -0.28
C LEU A 143 26.74 -15.13 0.23
N LEU A 144 26.93 -14.12 1.09
CA LEU A 144 28.22 -13.81 1.70
C LEU A 144 28.77 -15.00 2.50
N TRP A 145 27.91 -15.67 3.27
CA TRP A 145 28.28 -16.86 4.01
C TRP A 145 28.76 -17.98 3.08
N ALA A 146 28.02 -18.27 2.01
CA ALA A 146 28.39 -19.29 1.03
C ALA A 146 29.73 -18.98 0.34
N ILE A 147 29.98 -17.71 0.01
CA ILE A 147 31.28 -17.23 -0.52
C ILE A 147 32.40 -17.56 0.46
N PHE A 148 32.29 -17.13 1.71
CA PHE A 148 33.33 -17.35 2.72
C PHE A 148 33.53 -18.84 3.04
N LYS A 149 32.45 -19.65 3.00
CA LYS A 149 32.53 -21.11 3.13
C LYS A 149 33.26 -21.76 1.96
N TYR A 150 33.07 -21.27 0.73
CA TYR A 150 33.85 -21.72 -0.42
C TYR A 150 35.34 -21.38 -0.27
N LEU A 151 35.67 -20.13 0.09
CA LEU A 151 37.05 -19.71 0.30
C LEU A 151 37.74 -20.52 1.41
N GLU A 152 37.00 -20.92 2.45
CA GLU A 152 37.50 -21.77 3.54
C GLU A 152 37.66 -23.25 3.13
N GLU A 153 36.62 -23.88 2.56
CA GLU A 153 36.59 -25.34 2.35
C GLU A 153 36.96 -25.79 0.92
N GLY A 154 36.77 -24.95 -0.10
CA GLY A 154 37.02 -25.27 -1.51
C GLY A 154 36.08 -26.33 -2.11
N ARG A 155 34.94 -26.61 -1.47
CA ARG A 155 33.98 -27.65 -1.91
C ARG A 155 32.94 -27.08 -2.87
N SER A 156 32.69 -27.78 -3.98
CA SER A 156 31.76 -27.33 -5.04
C SER A 156 30.32 -27.11 -4.58
N ARG A 157 29.86 -27.79 -3.52
CA ARG A 157 28.52 -27.53 -2.93
C ARG A 157 28.29 -26.06 -2.56
N TRP A 158 29.35 -25.33 -2.20
CA TRP A 158 29.25 -23.92 -1.85
C TRP A 158 29.15 -23.02 -3.08
N LEU A 159 29.68 -23.44 -4.23
CA LEU A 159 29.42 -22.78 -5.52
C LEU A 159 27.95 -22.94 -5.92
N TYR A 160 27.35 -24.12 -5.67
CA TYR A 160 25.92 -24.33 -5.91
C TYR A 160 25.05 -23.50 -4.97
N ALA A 161 25.44 -23.39 -3.70
CA ALA A 161 24.79 -22.50 -2.75
C ALA A 161 24.93 -21.02 -3.15
N ILE A 162 26.08 -20.59 -3.68
CA ILE A 162 26.26 -19.26 -4.28
C ILE A 162 25.26 -19.06 -5.41
N GLY A 163 25.12 -20.00 -6.34
CA GLY A 163 24.13 -19.93 -7.43
C GLY A 163 22.69 -19.79 -6.92
N ALA A 164 22.31 -20.56 -5.89
CA ALA A 164 20.97 -20.51 -5.30
C ALA A 164 20.69 -19.17 -4.60
N PHE A 165 21.57 -18.73 -3.69
CA PHE A 165 21.38 -17.47 -2.95
C PHE A 165 21.53 -16.25 -3.85
N PHE A 166 22.35 -16.32 -4.90
CA PHE A 166 22.42 -15.30 -5.94
C PHE A 166 21.06 -15.16 -6.64
N ALA A 167 20.49 -16.26 -7.16
CA ALA A 167 19.20 -16.18 -7.84
C ALA A 167 18.08 -15.68 -6.91
N LEU A 168 18.02 -16.17 -5.67
CA LEU A 168 17.05 -15.68 -4.69
C LEU A 168 17.23 -14.18 -4.41
N LEU A 169 18.46 -13.71 -4.23
CA LEU A 169 18.76 -12.28 -4.07
C LEU A 169 18.23 -11.46 -5.25
N TYR A 170 18.45 -11.91 -6.49
CA TYR A 170 17.97 -11.23 -7.70
C TYR A 170 16.46 -11.36 -7.95
N THR A 171 15.75 -12.15 -7.15
CA THR A 171 14.27 -12.22 -7.17
C THR A 171 13.63 -11.37 -6.07
N THR A 172 14.43 -10.55 -5.35
CA THR A 172 13.95 -9.67 -4.27
C THR A 172 13.78 -8.22 -4.70
N LYS A 173 14.87 -7.45 -4.82
CA LYS A 173 14.88 -6.00 -5.07
C LYS A 173 16.19 -5.59 -5.71
N GLU A 174 16.18 -4.54 -6.52
CA GLU A 174 17.30 -4.03 -7.31
C GLU A 174 18.49 -3.54 -6.46
N THR A 175 18.29 -3.32 -5.16
CA THR A 175 19.41 -3.20 -4.21
C THR A 175 20.39 -4.38 -4.23
N CYS A 176 19.99 -5.53 -4.80
CA CYS A 176 20.87 -6.66 -5.09
C CYS A 176 22.09 -6.26 -5.96
N TYR A 177 21.92 -5.34 -6.91
CA TYR A 177 23.01 -4.86 -7.76
C TYR A 177 24.09 -4.15 -6.93
N ILE A 178 23.68 -3.34 -5.94
CA ILE A 178 24.59 -2.66 -5.01
C ILE A 178 25.33 -3.69 -4.14
N TYR A 179 24.64 -4.70 -3.60
CA TYR A 179 25.27 -5.76 -2.82
C TYR A 179 26.31 -6.54 -3.64
N THR A 180 25.93 -7.00 -4.84
CA THR A 180 26.82 -7.73 -5.74
C THR A 180 28.03 -6.89 -6.11
N LEU A 181 27.84 -5.59 -6.42
CA LEU A 181 28.95 -4.68 -6.73
C LEU A 181 29.92 -4.53 -5.55
N ILE A 182 29.41 -4.28 -4.34
CA ILE A 182 30.24 -4.15 -3.14
C ILE A 182 31.02 -5.45 -2.90
N TYR A 183 30.34 -6.60 -2.94
CA TYR A 183 30.99 -7.89 -2.72
C TYR A 183 32.04 -8.17 -3.79
N PHE A 184 31.74 -7.88 -5.06
CA PHE A 184 32.66 -8.06 -6.17
C PHE A 184 33.92 -7.19 -6.00
N ILE A 185 33.78 -5.89 -5.71
CA ILE A 185 34.92 -4.98 -5.45
C ILE A 185 35.80 -5.53 -4.33
N LEU A 186 35.19 -5.94 -3.22
CA LEU A 186 35.92 -6.43 -2.05
C LEU A 186 36.60 -7.79 -2.27
N LEU A 187 36.14 -8.58 -3.24
CA LEU A 187 36.76 -9.86 -3.64
C LEU A 187 37.83 -9.67 -4.73
N VAL A 188 37.68 -8.70 -5.62
CA VAL A 188 38.65 -8.39 -6.68
C VAL A 188 39.94 -7.80 -6.09
N ILE A 189 39.85 -6.92 -5.08
CA ILE A 189 41.03 -6.31 -4.45
C ILE A 189 42.04 -7.36 -3.95
N PRO A 190 41.68 -8.33 -3.08
CA PRO A 190 42.61 -9.37 -2.65
C PRO A 190 43.02 -10.30 -3.79
N PHE A 191 42.16 -10.53 -4.79
CA PHE A 191 42.52 -11.30 -5.98
C PHE A 191 43.65 -10.62 -6.78
N ILE A 192 43.56 -9.32 -7.05
CA ILE A 192 44.61 -8.55 -7.72
C ILE A 192 45.90 -8.57 -6.89
N LEU A 193 45.81 -8.41 -5.57
CA LEU A 193 46.99 -8.51 -4.70
C LEU A 193 47.65 -9.90 -4.77
N ASN A 194 46.87 -10.97 -4.92
CA ASN A 194 47.41 -12.31 -5.10
C ASN A 194 48.04 -12.48 -6.49
N VAL A 195 47.42 -11.94 -7.55
CA VAL A 195 47.99 -11.90 -8.90
C VAL A 195 49.35 -11.19 -8.92
N LEU A 196 49.46 -10.06 -8.21
CA LEU A 196 50.70 -9.27 -8.11
C LEU A 196 51.81 -9.98 -7.31
N ARG A 197 51.44 -10.80 -6.32
CA ARG A 197 52.39 -11.56 -5.48
C ARG A 197 52.79 -12.91 -6.07
N THR A 198 52.00 -13.42 -7.01
CA THR A 198 52.25 -14.70 -7.67
C THR A 198 53.42 -14.58 -8.63
N ARG A 199 54.19 -15.66 -8.81
CA ARG A 199 55.25 -15.69 -9.84
C ARG A 199 54.60 -15.79 -11.21
N TRP A 200 54.84 -14.79 -12.06
CA TRP A 200 54.30 -14.74 -13.43
C TRP A 200 55.00 -15.76 -14.32
N ALA A 201 54.22 -16.58 -15.04
CA ALA A 201 54.73 -17.50 -16.06
C ALA A 201 55.43 -16.73 -17.19
N ARG A 202 54.94 -15.52 -17.51
CA ARG A 202 55.53 -14.58 -18.46
C ARG A 202 55.84 -13.24 -17.77
N PRO A 203 57.03 -13.09 -17.14
CA PRO A 203 57.36 -11.90 -16.34
C PRO A 203 57.35 -10.58 -17.11
N ASN A 204 57.61 -10.63 -18.41
CA ASN A 204 57.56 -9.47 -19.32
C ASN A 204 56.16 -8.83 -19.42
N LEU A 205 55.09 -9.55 -19.04
CA LEU A 205 53.73 -9.02 -19.05
C LEU A 205 53.34 -8.28 -17.75
N LEU A 206 54.15 -8.36 -16.68
CA LEU A 206 53.86 -7.68 -15.41
C LEU A 206 53.93 -6.16 -15.55
N GLY A 207 54.93 -5.63 -16.26
CA GLY A 207 55.06 -4.19 -16.53
C GLY A 207 53.86 -3.63 -17.32
N PRO A 208 53.51 -4.22 -18.47
CA PRO A 208 52.30 -3.87 -19.21
C PRO A 208 51.02 -3.96 -18.36
N PHE A 209 50.87 -5.00 -17.54
CA PHE A 209 49.73 -5.13 -16.63
C PHE A 209 49.65 -3.97 -15.63
N LEU A 210 50.77 -3.63 -14.98
CA LEU A 210 50.82 -2.50 -14.04
C LEU A 210 50.49 -1.17 -14.74
N ALA A 211 51.01 -0.95 -15.94
CA ALA A 211 50.67 0.22 -16.74
C ALA A 211 49.17 0.29 -17.09
N LEU A 212 48.57 -0.83 -17.47
CA LEU A 212 47.12 -0.92 -17.74
C LEU A 212 46.29 -0.65 -16.48
N VAL A 213 46.69 -1.17 -15.32
CA VAL A 213 46.00 -0.90 -14.04
C VAL A 213 46.10 0.58 -13.65
N VAL A 214 47.26 1.20 -13.83
CA VAL A 214 47.41 2.65 -13.58
C VAL A 214 46.56 3.46 -14.57
N ALA A 215 46.60 3.13 -15.86
CA ALA A 215 45.79 3.80 -16.88
C ALA A 215 44.28 3.64 -16.60
N LEU A 216 43.85 2.44 -16.18
CA LEU A 216 42.48 2.16 -15.74
C LEU A 216 42.07 3.07 -14.57
N LEU A 217 42.90 3.15 -13.52
CA LEU A 217 42.62 3.99 -12.35
C LEU A 217 42.57 5.47 -12.71
N VAL A 218 43.44 5.93 -13.62
CA VAL A 218 43.39 7.31 -14.15
C VAL A 218 42.08 7.55 -14.89
N CYS A 219 41.66 6.64 -15.77
CA CYS A 219 40.40 6.77 -16.53
C CYS A 219 39.17 6.77 -15.62
N VAL A 220 39.16 5.94 -14.58
CA VAL A 220 38.13 5.95 -13.53
C VAL A 220 38.16 7.27 -12.76
N GLY A 221 39.35 7.79 -12.43
CA GLY A 221 39.52 9.09 -11.79
C GLY A 221 39.01 10.25 -12.66
N VAL A 222 39.25 10.19 -13.98
CA VAL A 222 38.71 11.13 -14.97
C VAL A 222 37.18 11.08 -14.96
N TYR A 223 36.56 9.89 -15.00
CA TYR A 223 35.11 9.79 -14.89
C TYR A 223 34.57 10.34 -13.55
N GLY A 224 35.26 10.05 -12.44
CA GLY A 224 34.92 10.60 -11.12
C GLY A 224 34.98 12.12 -11.07
N LEU A 225 36.01 12.73 -11.65
CA LEU A 225 36.11 14.18 -11.81
C LEU A 225 34.98 14.73 -12.68
N ALA A 226 34.64 14.04 -13.77
CA ALA A 226 33.54 14.42 -14.66
C ALA A 226 32.19 14.44 -13.92
N LEU A 227 31.96 13.47 -13.02
CA LEU A 227 30.76 13.44 -12.18
C LEU A 227 30.69 14.65 -11.22
N THR A 228 31.81 15.13 -10.70
CA THR A 228 31.83 16.32 -9.83
C THR A 228 31.63 17.63 -10.59
N GLN A 229 31.90 17.63 -11.89
CA GLN A 229 31.73 18.79 -12.78
C GLN A 229 30.48 18.68 -13.67
N GLY A 230 29.67 17.63 -13.49
CA GLY A 230 28.47 17.43 -14.27
C GLY A 230 27.39 18.45 -13.91
N GLU A 231 26.75 19.02 -14.93
CA GLU A 231 25.65 19.94 -14.71
C GLU A 231 24.45 19.20 -14.15
N VAL A 232 23.90 19.70 -13.04
CA VAL A 232 22.69 19.18 -12.42
C VAL A 232 21.51 19.99 -12.94
N VAL A 233 20.71 19.40 -13.82
CA VAL A 233 19.50 20.01 -14.34
C VAL A 233 18.33 19.61 -13.45
N GLU A 234 17.74 20.58 -12.75
CA GLU A 234 16.53 20.39 -11.95
C GLU A 234 15.26 20.68 -12.77
N GLN A 235 14.30 19.76 -12.72
CA GLN A 235 12.98 19.86 -13.33
C GLN A 235 11.92 19.58 -12.24
N ALA A 236 11.00 20.51 -12.03
CA ALA A 236 9.86 20.29 -11.13
C ALA A 236 8.80 19.43 -11.84
N LEU A 237 8.39 18.32 -11.21
CA LEU A 237 7.30 17.46 -11.71
C LEU A 237 5.96 17.85 -11.08
N ASP A 238 5.94 18.24 -9.81
CA ASP A 238 4.76 18.76 -9.10
C ASP A 238 5.16 19.61 -7.86
N ALA A 239 4.18 20.02 -7.04
CA ALA A 239 4.38 20.87 -5.87
C ALA A 239 5.33 20.28 -4.81
N ASN A 240 5.50 18.96 -4.77
CA ASN A 240 6.29 18.25 -3.75
C ASN A 240 7.50 17.48 -4.33
N THR A 241 7.61 17.40 -5.66
CA THR A 241 8.58 16.54 -6.33
C THR A 241 9.41 17.34 -7.34
N ARG A 242 10.70 17.48 -7.02
CA ARG A 242 11.71 17.98 -7.95
C ARG A 242 12.60 16.84 -8.39
N VAL A 243 13.01 16.86 -9.65
CA VAL A 243 13.90 15.88 -10.26
C VAL A 243 15.18 16.56 -10.66
N ALA A 244 16.32 16.03 -10.21
CA ALA A 244 17.62 16.53 -10.63
C ALA A 244 18.34 15.47 -11.47
N LYS A 245 18.74 15.81 -12.69
CA LYS A 245 19.50 14.95 -13.60
C LYS A 245 20.91 15.51 -13.75
N THR A 246 21.93 14.71 -13.36
CA THR A 246 23.33 15.07 -13.58
C THR A 246 23.76 14.65 -14.99
N ILE A 247 24.15 15.61 -15.82
CA ILE A 247 24.67 15.38 -17.16
C ILE A 247 26.19 15.25 -17.07
N VAL A 248 26.71 14.05 -17.35
CA VAL A 248 28.15 13.80 -17.38
C VAL A 248 28.77 14.38 -18.66
N PRO A 249 29.84 15.18 -18.58
CA PRO A 249 30.56 15.66 -19.75
C PRO A 249 31.05 14.53 -20.67
N TRP A 250 31.13 14.79 -21.97
CA TRP A 250 31.52 13.78 -22.98
C TRP A 250 32.87 13.10 -22.69
N TRP A 251 33.85 13.85 -22.17
CA TRP A 251 35.17 13.33 -21.82
C TRP A 251 35.13 12.38 -20.62
N GLY A 252 34.17 12.57 -19.72
CA GLY A 252 33.89 11.63 -18.64
C GLY A 252 33.45 10.28 -19.19
N ASN A 253 32.46 10.29 -20.09
CA ASN A 253 31.98 9.06 -20.74
C ASN A 253 33.09 8.36 -21.54
N VAL A 254 33.94 9.11 -22.25
CA VAL A 254 35.14 8.56 -22.91
C VAL A 254 36.09 7.90 -21.89
N GLY A 255 36.33 8.54 -20.74
CA GLY A 255 37.10 7.97 -19.64
C GLY A 255 36.50 6.64 -19.14
N LEU A 256 35.18 6.56 -18.99
CA LEU A 256 34.49 5.33 -18.59
C LEU A 256 34.64 4.22 -19.64
N TYR A 257 34.46 4.52 -20.93
CA TYR A 257 34.62 3.54 -22.01
C TYR A 257 36.06 3.01 -22.07
N LEU A 258 37.04 3.91 -21.99
CA LEU A 258 38.45 3.54 -22.00
C LEU A 258 38.80 2.71 -20.77
N ALA A 259 38.26 3.05 -19.59
CA ALA A 259 38.41 2.23 -18.39
C ALA A 259 37.87 0.80 -18.61
N LEU A 260 36.69 0.65 -19.20
CA LEU A 260 36.11 -0.68 -19.45
C LEU A 260 36.99 -1.52 -20.39
N VAL A 261 37.48 -0.92 -21.48
CA VAL A 261 38.40 -1.59 -22.42
C VAL A 261 39.72 -1.95 -21.75
N LEU A 262 40.34 -1.00 -21.04
CA LEU A 262 41.59 -1.23 -20.31
C LEU A 262 41.45 -2.32 -19.24
N GLY A 263 40.30 -2.40 -18.58
CA GLY A 263 39.97 -3.45 -17.62
C GLY A 263 39.94 -4.83 -18.27
N ILE A 264 39.26 -4.96 -19.42
CA ILE A 264 39.22 -6.22 -20.20
C ILE A 264 40.63 -6.62 -20.64
N VAL A 265 41.39 -5.68 -21.20
CA VAL A 265 42.77 -5.95 -21.64
C VAL A 265 43.66 -6.33 -20.45
N ALA A 266 43.53 -5.67 -19.30
CA ALA A 266 44.28 -6.00 -18.08
C ALA A 266 43.97 -7.41 -17.59
N VAL A 267 42.71 -7.86 -17.65
CA VAL A 267 42.32 -9.25 -17.31
C VAL A 267 42.97 -10.24 -18.28
N VAL A 268 42.96 -9.97 -19.58
CA VAL A 268 43.60 -10.83 -20.59
C VAL A 268 45.12 -10.91 -20.39
N VAL A 269 45.77 -9.77 -20.15
CA VAL A 269 47.23 -9.71 -19.87
C VAL A 269 47.57 -10.44 -18.57
N ALA A 270 46.78 -10.27 -17.51
CA ALA A 270 46.95 -11.01 -16.26
C ALA A 270 46.78 -12.53 -16.47
N TYR A 271 45.81 -12.93 -17.28
CA TYR A 271 45.55 -14.33 -17.61
C TYR A 271 46.77 -15.00 -18.27
N PHE A 272 47.28 -14.42 -19.36
CA PHE A 272 48.46 -14.95 -20.05
C PHE A 272 49.77 -14.74 -19.28
N GLY A 273 49.82 -13.74 -18.41
CA GLY A 273 50.97 -13.41 -17.58
C GLY A 273 51.18 -14.37 -16.42
N VAL A 274 50.13 -14.60 -15.62
CA VAL A 274 50.15 -15.52 -14.47
C VAL A 274 50.08 -16.97 -14.91
N GLY A 275 49.33 -17.25 -15.98
CA GLY A 275 49.12 -18.59 -16.52
C GLY A 275 47.86 -19.27 -15.94
N GLU A 276 47.17 -20.00 -16.81
CA GLU A 276 45.88 -20.64 -16.54
C GLU A 276 45.90 -21.58 -15.34
N ALA A 277 46.90 -22.47 -15.28
CA ALA A 277 46.99 -23.47 -14.21
C ALA A 277 47.14 -22.85 -12.81
N THR A 278 47.77 -21.67 -12.74
CA THR A 278 47.98 -20.96 -11.48
C THR A 278 46.71 -20.20 -11.07
N LEU A 279 46.04 -19.54 -12.01
CA LEU A 279 44.78 -18.85 -11.76
C LEU A 279 43.67 -19.80 -11.34
N ARG A 280 43.57 -20.97 -11.98
CA ARG A 280 42.58 -22.00 -11.62
C ARG A 280 42.80 -22.64 -10.24
N ARG A 281 43.95 -22.42 -9.59
CA ARG A 281 44.17 -22.85 -8.20
C ARG A 281 43.65 -21.84 -7.18
N MET A 282 43.40 -20.60 -7.62
CA MET A 282 42.91 -19.53 -6.77
C MET A 282 41.41 -19.70 -6.53
N ARG A 283 40.98 -19.82 -5.26
CA ARG A 283 39.56 -19.92 -4.92
C ARG A 283 38.81 -18.61 -5.14
N LEU A 284 39.49 -17.47 -5.04
CA LEU A 284 38.89 -16.18 -5.39
C LEU A 284 38.53 -16.12 -6.88
N PHE A 285 39.38 -16.68 -7.74
CA PHE A 285 39.10 -16.76 -9.19
C PHE A 285 37.82 -17.52 -9.47
N ASP A 286 37.60 -18.67 -8.81
CA ASP A 286 36.36 -19.45 -8.96
C ASP A 286 35.10 -18.67 -8.57
N VAL A 287 35.13 -17.92 -7.46
CA VAL A 287 33.99 -17.11 -7.02
C VAL A 287 33.75 -15.96 -8.01
N LEU A 288 34.81 -15.28 -8.44
CA LEU A 288 34.71 -14.18 -9.41
C LEU A 288 34.19 -14.66 -10.76
N MET A 289 34.62 -15.84 -11.24
CA MET A 289 34.09 -16.44 -12.47
C MET A 289 32.61 -16.81 -12.34
N LEU A 290 32.20 -17.43 -11.23
CA LEU A 290 30.81 -17.79 -11.03
C LEU A 290 29.90 -16.55 -10.90
N VAL A 291 30.20 -15.64 -9.96
CA VAL A 291 29.38 -14.44 -9.74
C VAL A 291 29.42 -13.54 -10.97
N GLY A 292 30.59 -13.38 -11.61
CA GLY A 292 30.75 -12.59 -12.82
C GLY A 292 29.92 -13.11 -13.99
N THR A 293 29.96 -14.42 -14.26
CA THR A 293 29.17 -15.01 -15.35
C THR A 293 27.66 -15.01 -15.07
N LEU A 294 27.23 -15.15 -13.82
CA LEU A 294 25.80 -15.04 -13.45
C LEU A 294 25.30 -13.59 -13.52
N THR A 295 26.16 -12.61 -13.26
CA THR A 295 25.81 -11.17 -13.30
C THR A 295 25.86 -10.61 -14.72
N LEU A 296 26.67 -11.17 -15.61
CA LEU A 296 26.92 -10.62 -16.94
C LEU A 296 25.64 -10.43 -17.79
N PRO A 297 24.70 -11.40 -17.87
CA PRO A 297 23.44 -11.19 -18.59
C PRO A 297 22.55 -10.11 -17.96
N LEU A 298 22.58 -10.00 -16.63
CA LEU A 298 21.82 -9.00 -15.87
C LEU A 298 22.38 -7.59 -16.03
N GLY A 299 23.68 -7.48 -16.33
CA GLY A 299 24.36 -6.22 -16.62
C GLY A 299 24.18 -5.71 -18.05
N SER A 300 23.47 -6.43 -18.92
CA SER A 300 23.28 -6.02 -20.32
C SER A 300 22.55 -4.68 -20.43
N ALA A 301 21.68 -4.31 -19.47
CA ALA A 301 20.98 -3.03 -19.45
C ALA A 301 21.94 -1.83 -19.47
N PHE A 302 23.11 -1.92 -18.81
CA PHE A 302 24.14 -0.88 -18.90
C PHE A 302 24.67 -0.73 -20.33
N LEU A 303 24.96 -1.83 -21.01
CA LEU A 303 25.44 -1.80 -22.40
C LEU A 303 24.37 -1.26 -23.35
N ILE A 304 23.10 -1.61 -23.12
CA ILE A 304 21.96 -1.15 -23.91
C ILE A 304 21.77 0.37 -23.73
N GLN A 305 21.90 0.90 -22.50
CA GLN A 305 21.86 2.34 -22.26
C GLN A 305 23.04 3.07 -22.90
N LEU A 306 24.26 2.51 -22.80
CA LEU A 306 25.44 3.10 -23.42
C LEU A 306 25.35 3.11 -24.95
N ALA A 307 24.59 2.18 -25.55
CA ALA A 307 24.28 2.17 -26.97
C ALA A 307 23.19 3.17 -27.39
N GLY A 308 22.68 3.99 -26.46
CA GLY A 308 21.76 5.09 -26.73
C GLY A 308 20.27 4.76 -26.62
N VAL A 309 19.91 3.56 -26.13
CA VAL A 309 18.49 3.17 -25.96
C VAL A 309 17.89 3.84 -24.73
N ASP A 310 16.69 4.41 -24.88
CA ASP A 310 15.93 4.96 -23.75
C ASP A 310 15.41 3.83 -22.85
N MET A 311 15.90 3.80 -21.61
CA MET A 311 15.55 2.78 -20.62
C MET A 311 14.09 2.86 -20.16
N MET A 312 13.47 4.04 -20.18
CA MET A 312 12.07 4.21 -19.78
C MET A 312 11.13 3.63 -20.84
N ASN A 313 11.43 3.89 -22.13
CA ASN A 313 10.68 3.28 -23.24
C ASN A 313 10.88 1.76 -23.27
N LEU A 314 12.12 1.29 -23.10
CA LEU A 314 12.41 -0.15 -23.02
C LEU A 314 11.65 -0.82 -21.86
N TYR A 315 11.66 -0.21 -20.67
CA TYR A 315 10.87 -0.67 -19.53
C TYR A 315 9.37 -0.73 -19.84
N SER A 316 8.82 0.34 -20.42
CA SER A 316 7.40 0.42 -20.78
C SER A 316 7.01 -0.67 -21.78
N THR A 317 7.85 -0.90 -22.79
CA THR A 317 7.64 -1.99 -23.76
C THR A 317 7.68 -3.37 -23.11
N LEU A 318 8.67 -3.64 -22.24
CA LEU A 318 8.80 -4.93 -21.57
C LEU A 318 7.67 -5.21 -20.56
N THR A 319 7.04 -4.18 -20.01
CA THR A 319 5.95 -4.32 -19.03
C THR A 319 4.57 -4.37 -19.67
N THR A 320 4.32 -3.55 -20.69
CA THR A 320 3.03 -3.51 -21.40
C THR A 320 2.91 -4.59 -22.47
N GLY A 321 4.04 -5.13 -22.95
CA GLY A 321 4.08 -5.99 -24.13
C GLY A 321 3.84 -5.23 -25.44
N SER A 322 3.75 -3.90 -25.41
CA SER A 322 3.54 -3.07 -26.59
C SER A 322 4.88 -2.60 -27.18
N LEU A 323 5.08 -2.89 -28.46
CA LEU A 323 6.24 -2.41 -29.23
C LEU A 323 6.04 -0.98 -29.77
N SER A 324 4.88 -0.34 -29.55
CA SER A 324 4.53 0.96 -30.13
C SER A 324 5.45 2.11 -29.71
N GLY A 325 6.13 1.99 -28.56
CA GLY A 325 6.98 3.03 -27.98
C GLY A 325 8.48 2.89 -28.24
N ILE A 326 8.93 1.88 -28.99
CA ILE A 326 10.35 1.62 -29.23
C ILE A 326 10.62 1.31 -30.70
N ASP A 327 11.69 1.89 -31.27
CA ASP A 327 12.03 1.68 -32.67
C ASP A 327 12.74 0.32 -32.89
N GLY A 328 12.69 -0.17 -34.14
CA GLY A 328 13.29 -1.46 -34.50
C GLY A 328 14.80 -1.53 -34.23
N THR A 329 15.51 -0.41 -34.34
CA THR A 329 16.95 -0.34 -34.04
C THR A 329 17.23 -0.59 -32.57
N SER A 330 16.50 0.08 -31.65
CA SER A 330 16.66 -0.13 -30.22
C SER A 330 16.30 -1.56 -29.79
N LEU A 331 15.29 -2.17 -30.42
CA LEU A 331 14.97 -3.59 -30.19
C LEU A 331 16.09 -4.52 -30.65
N ALA A 332 16.67 -4.28 -31.82
CA ALA A 332 17.79 -5.06 -32.33
C ALA A 332 19.04 -4.93 -31.44
N ILE A 333 19.36 -3.71 -30.99
CA ILE A 333 20.44 -3.44 -30.03
C ILE A 333 20.20 -4.18 -28.72
N THR A 334 18.97 -4.11 -28.19
CA THR A 334 18.58 -4.80 -26.94
C THR A 334 18.76 -6.31 -27.08
N ALA A 335 18.24 -6.91 -28.16
CA ALA A 335 18.39 -8.34 -28.44
C ALA A 335 19.86 -8.75 -28.60
N PHE A 336 20.65 -7.95 -29.32
CA PHE A 336 22.09 -8.20 -29.52
C PHE A 336 22.84 -8.26 -28.19
N PHE A 337 22.64 -7.29 -27.29
CA PHE A 337 23.34 -7.29 -26.01
C PHE A 337 22.84 -8.37 -25.04
N ILE A 338 21.54 -8.70 -25.02
CA ILE A 338 21.03 -9.80 -24.20
C ILE A 338 21.62 -11.14 -24.67
N VAL A 339 21.49 -11.46 -25.95
CA VAL A 339 22.00 -12.72 -26.51
C VAL A 339 23.52 -12.77 -26.43
N GLY A 340 24.21 -11.67 -26.73
CA GLY A 340 25.67 -11.57 -26.67
C GLY A 340 26.22 -11.78 -25.26
N THR A 341 25.62 -11.16 -24.25
CA THR A 341 26.06 -11.33 -22.85
C THR A 341 25.72 -12.72 -22.31
N LEU A 342 24.58 -13.32 -22.68
CA LEU A 342 24.25 -14.71 -22.36
C LEU A 342 25.24 -15.70 -23.01
N ALA A 343 25.55 -15.52 -24.30
CA ALA A 343 26.50 -16.36 -25.02
C ALA A 343 27.92 -16.22 -24.42
N LEU A 344 28.34 -15.00 -24.09
CA LEU A 344 29.63 -14.75 -23.44
C LEU A 344 29.69 -15.37 -22.04
N ALA A 345 28.62 -15.24 -21.24
CA ALA A 345 28.53 -15.87 -19.92
C ALA A 345 28.64 -17.40 -20.02
N ALA A 346 27.94 -18.00 -21.00
CA ALA A 346 28.00 -19.42 -21.27
C ALA A 346 29.38 -19.87 -21.74
N ALA A 347 30.01 -19.14 -22.66
CA ALA A 347 31.35 -19.44 -23.15
C ALA A 347 32.40 -19.38 -22.02
N LEU A 348 32.38 -18.31 -21.23
CA LEU A 348 33.29 -18.13 -20.08
C LEU A 348 33.06 -19.19 -19.00
N GLY A 349 31.79 -19.51 -18.70
CA GLY A 349 31.42 -20.51 -17.72
C GLY A 349 31.80 -21.93 -18.14
N TRP A 350 31.56 -22.27 -19.41
CA TRP A 350 31.98 -23.53 -20.02
C TRP A 350 33.49 -23.69 -19.99
N TRP A 351 34.22 -22.63 -20.39
CA TRP A 351 35.68 -22.57 -20.35
C TRP A 351 36.23 -22.69 -18.93
N TRP A 352 35.63 -22.03 -17.94
CA TRP A 352 36.09 -22.06 -16.55
C TRP A 352 35.85 -23.41 -15.87
N GLY A 353 34.66 -24.01 -16.02
CA GLY A 353 34.36 -25.20 -15.23
C GLY A 353 33.05 -25.86 -15.58
N GLN A 354 32.93 -26.35 -16.82
CA GLN A 354 31.74 -26.98 -17.42
C GLN A 354 30.75 -27.59 -16.40
N ARG A 355 31.13 -28.63 -15.66
CA ARG A 355 30.20 -29.30 -14.71
C ARG A 355 29.80 -28.42 -13.53
N ARG A 356 30.76 -27.71 -12.92
CA ARG A 356 30.52 -26.87 -11.73
C ARG A 356 29.67 -25.67 -12.09
N TRP A 357 30.03 -24.99 -13.18
CA TRP A 357 29.32 -23.83 -13.68
C TRP A 357 27.92 -24.20 -14.16
N LEU A 358 27.77 -25.24 -15.00
CA LEU A 358 26.47 -25.66 -15.52
C LEU A 358 25.50 -26.00 -14.38
N THR A 359 25.96 -26.72 -13.35
CA THR A 359 25.11 -27.03 -12.20
C THR A 359 24.67 -25.77 -11.46
N ALA A 360 25.59 -24.83 -11.19
CA ALA A 360 25.25 -23.59 -10.51
C ALA A 360 24.34 -22.67 -11.35
N ALA A 361 24.60 -22.58 -12.67
CA ALA A 361 23.81 -21.82 -13.63
C ALA A 361 22.41 -22.43 -13.82
N LEU A 362 22.27 -23.76 -13.82
CA LEU A 362 20.97 -24.42 -13.85
C LEU A 362 20.18 -24.17 -12.57
N ILE A 363 20.81 -24.24 -11.40
CA ILE A 363 20.15 -23.90 -10.13
C ILE A 363 19.66 -22.45 -10.16
N ALA A 364 20.56 -21.52 -10.51
CA ALA A 364 20.22 -20.10 -10.55
C ALA A 364 19.13 -19.80 -11.59
N GLY A 365 19.30 -20.30 -12.80
CA GLY A 365 18.37 -20.13 -13.91
C GLY A 365 17.01 -20.77 -13.65
N THR A 366 16.95 -21.92 -12.95
CA THR A 366 15.68 -22.56 -12.58
C THR A 366 14.90 -21.70 -11.59
N ILE A 367 15.54 -21.27 -10.50
CA ILE A 367 14.90 -20.40 -9.48
C ILE A 367 14.41 -19.10 -10.14
N PHE A 368 15.29 -18.47 -10.91
CA PHE A 368 14.97 -17.22 -11.61
C PHE A 368 13.80 -17.41 -12.58
N THR A 369 13.83 -18.45 -13.42
CA THR A 369 12.79 -18.71 -14.41
C THR A 369 11.45 -19.00 -13.74
N VAL A 370 11.41 -19.91 -12.77
CA VAL A 370 10.15 -20.30 -12.10
C VAL A 370 9.48 -19.10 -11.44
N LEU A 371 10.25 -18.23 -10.75
CA LEU A 371 9.68 -17.08 -10.05
C LEU A 371 9.30 -15.95 -11.02
N TYR A 372 10.18 -15.57 -11.94
CA TYR A 372 9.87 -14.46 -12.87
C TYR A 372 8.77 -14.82 -13.86
N THR A 373 8.65 -16.08 -14.25
CA THR A 373 7.57 -16.52 -15.15
C THR A 373 6.26 -16.83 -14.44
N THR A 374 6.16 -16.58 -13.13
CA THR A 374 4.98 -16.93 -12.33
C THR A 374 4.59 -18.40 -12.54
N ILE A 375 5.55 -19.31 -12.36
CA ILE A 375 5.40 -20.75 -12.64
C ILE A 375 4.97 -20.99 -14.12
N PHE A 376 5.75 -20.43 -15.05
CA PHE A 376 5.59 -20.58 -16.51
C PHE A 376 4.31 -20.01 -17.13
N THR A 377 3.51 -19.24 -16.38
CA THR A 377 2.30 -18.58 -16.88
C THR A 377 2.56 -17.22 -17.54
N ASN A 378 3.74 -16.62 -17.30
CA ASN A 378 4.14 -15.31 -17.81
C ASN A 378 5.58 -15.31 -18.38
N PRO A 379 5.81 -15.80 -19.62
CA PRO A 379 7.16 -15.91 -20.19
C PRO A 379 7.89 -14.57 -20.34
N VAL A 380 7.15 -13.46 -20.53
CA VAL A 380 7.71 -12.09 -20.61
C VAL A 380 8.39 -11.67 -19.30
N GLY A 381 8.03 -12.31 -18.19
CA GLY A 381 8.69 -12.20 -16.90
C GLY A 381 10.21 -12.37 -16.95
N LEU A 382 10.72 -13.25 -17.82
CA LEU A 382 12.18 -13.44 -17.99
C LEU A 382 12.88 -12.18 -18.48
N LEU A 383 12.30 -11.47 -19.46
CA LEU A 383 12.89 -10.27 -20.03
C LEU A 383 12.78 -9.08 -19.06
N SER A 384 11.63 -8.95 -18.39
CA SER A 384 11.44 -7.92 -17.36
C SER A 384 12.33 -8.16 -16.13
N GLY A 385 12.66 -9.41 -15.79
CA GLY A 385 13.66 -9.73 -14.77
C GLY A 385 15.10 -9.49 -15.24
N LEU A 386 15.48 -10.00 -16.41
CA LEU A 386 16.87 -9.93 -16.90
C LEU A 386 17.32 -8.50 -17.20
N VAL A 387 16.45 -7.70 -17.84
CA VAL A 387 16.77 -6.34 -18.29
C VAL A 387 15.83 -5.31 -17.70
N GLY A 388 14.52 -5.59 -17.64
CA GLY A 388 13.52 -4.60 -17.21
C GLY A 388 13.74 -4.06 -15.79
N SER A 389 14.18 -4.90 -14.86
CA SER A 389 14.43 -4.54 -13.45
C SER A 389 15.56 -3.51 -13.34
N LEU A 390 16.69 -3.79 -14.00
CA LEU A 390 17.81 -2.85 -14.02
C LEU A 390 17.51 -1.61 -14.87
N ALA A 391 16.80 -1.75 -16.01
CA ALA A 391 16.39 -0.62 -16.84
C ALA A 391 15.48 0.35 -16.06
N TYR A 392 14.50 -0.18 -15.32
CA TYR A 392 13.66 0.61 -14.42
C TYR A 392 14.49 1.30 -13.35
N TRP A 393 15.36 0.57 -12.64
CA TRP A 393 16.20 1.15 -11.60
C TRP A 393 17.11 2.27 -12.14
N MET A 394 17.74 2.07 -13.29
CA MET A 394 18.58 3.08 -13.96
C MET A 394 17.77 4.30 -14.40
N ALA A 395 16.56 4.09 -14.93
CA ALA A 395 15.65 5.19 -15.28
C ALA A 395 15.23 5.99 -14.03
N GLN A 396 15.01 5.31 -12.90
CA GLN A 396 14.71 5.96 -11.61
C GLN A 396 15.91 6.70 -11.01
N GLN A 397 17.17 6.28 -11.22
CA GLN A 397 18.33 7.02 -10.71
C GLN A 397 18.44 8.44 -11.31
N GLY A 398 17.90 8.68 -12.51
CA GLY A 398 17.78 10.01 -13.11
C GLY A 398 16.64 10.86 -12.56
N VAL A 399 15.75 10.25 -11.77
CA VAL A 399 14.57 10.84 -11.12
C VAL A 399 14.83 10.79 -9.61
N GLN A 400 15.51 11.79 -9.03
CA GLN A 400 15.85 11.83 -7.59
C GLN A 400 14.60 11.89 -6.69
N ARG A 401 13.86 10.77 -6.58
CA ARG A 401 12.66 10.64 -5.75
C ARG A 401 13.04 10.96 -4.29
N GLY A 402 12.32 11.92 -3.71
CA GLY A 402 12.49 12.36 -2.31
C GLY A 402 13.52 13.46 -2.08
N THR A 403 14.36 13.83 -3.06
CA THR A 403 15.34 14.95 -3.00
C THR A 403 16.09 15.07 -1.66
N GLN A 404 16.41 13.94 -1.03
CA GLN A 404 17.01 13.95 0.30
C GLN A 404 18.46 14.47 0.22
N PRO A 405 18.91 15.24 1.21
CA PRO A 405 20.25 15.81 1.20
C PRO A 405 21.34 14.73 1.34
N GLY A 406 22.57 15.03 0.89
CA GLY A 406 23.71 14.12 1.00
C GLY A 406 24.07 13.69 2.43
N TYR A 407 23.63 14.44 3.45
CA TYR A 407 23.81 14.09 4.86
C TYR A 407 22.61 13.32 5.46
N TYR A 408 21.64 12.89 4.66
CA TYR A 408 20.41 12.25 5.16
C TYR A 408 20.66 11.05 6.08
N TYR A 409 21.53 10.11 5.70
CA TYR A 409 21.85 8.96 6.56
C TYR A 409 22.73 9.32 7.76
N LEU A 410 23.48 10.44 7.71
CA LEU A 410 24.18 10.98 8.87
C LEU A 410 23.22 11.54 9.93
N LEU A 411 21.97 11.85 9.56
CA LEU A 411 20.90 12.18 10.49
C LEU A 411 20.23 10.92 11.05
N LEU A 412 19.87 9.97 10.19
CA LEU A 412 19.10 8.79 10.60
C LEU A 412 19.90 7.79 11.43
N MET A 413 21.13 7.47 11.03
CA MET A 413 21.92 6.43 11.69
C MET A 413 22.20 6.75 13.18
N PRO A 414 22.58 7.97 13.58
CA PRO A 414 22.71 8.30 15.00
C PRO A 414 21.39 8.28 15.78
N LEU A 415 20.24 8.46 15.11
CA LEU A 415 18.94 8.52 15.76
C LEU A 415 18.38 7.13 16.13
N TYR A 416 18.69 6.11 15.31
CA TYR A 416 18.17 4.76 15.48
C TYR A 416 19.26 3.69 15.71
N GLU A 417 20.44 3.85 15.13
CA GLU A 417 21.47 2.81 15.03
C GLU A 417 22.80 3.24 15.68
N TYR A 418 22.74 3.94 16.81
CA TYR A 418 23.93 4.44 17.51
C TYR A 418 24.84 3.34 18.06
N LEU A 419 24.29 2.19 18.48
CA LEU A 419 25.09 1.06 18.96
C LEU A 419 26.03 0.51 17.87
N PRO A 420 25.54 0.07 16.68
CA PRO A 420 26.42 -0.34 15.60
C PRO A 420 27.28 0.81 15.05
N LEU A 421 26.78 2.04 15.03
CA LEU A 421 27.54 3.19 14.56
C LEU A 421 28.81 3.41 15.41
N VAL A 422 28.68 3.53 16.73
CA VAL A 422 29.81 3.79 17.63
C VAL A 422 30.84 2.65 17.57
N PHE A 423 30.38 1.40 17.66
CA PHE A 423 31.30 0.26 17.75
C PHE A 423 31.89 -0.18 16.39
N SER A 424 31.24 0.12 15.27
CA SER A 424 31.83 -0.06 13.94
C SER A 424 32.96 0.94 13.70
N LEU A 425 32.82 2.20 14.14
CA LEU A 425 33.88 3.20 14.11
C LEU A 425 35.07 2.81 15.01
N LEU A 426 34.81 2.35 16.24
CA LEU A 426 35.87 1.82 17.12
C LEU A 426 36.54 0.58 16.51
N GLY A 427 35.76 -0.30 15.86
CA GLY A 427 36.25 -1.45 15.13
C GLY A 427 37.18 -1.05 13.98
N ALA A 428 36.75 -0.10 13.15
CA ALA A 428 37.54 0.48 12.07
C ALA A 428 38.84 1.11 12.58
N GLY A 429 38.76 1.93 13.64
CA GLY A 429 39.93 2.52 14.30
C GLY A 429 40.90 1.47 14.84
N SER A 430 40.38 0.39 15.43
CA SER A 430 41.22 -0.71 15.94
C SER A 430 41.98 -1.46 14.83
N LEU A 431 41.35 -1.60 13.65
CA LEU A 431 41.98 -2.18 12.46
C LEU A 431 43.05 -1.24 11.89
N ALA A 432 42.77 0.06 11.81
CA ALA A 432 43.73 1.06 11.37
C ALA A 432 44.97 1.10 12.28
N VAL A 433 44.79 1.18 13.60
CA VAL A 433 45.89 1.17 14.58
C VAL A 433 46.65 -0.16 14.54
N GLY A 434 45.96 -1.29 14.38
CA GLY A 434 46.60 -2.60 14.22
C GLY A 434 47.44 -2.70 12.93
N GLY A 435 46.99 -2.10 11.84
CA GLY A 435 47.73 -1.97 10.58
C GLY A 435 48.96 -1.07 10.74
N LEU A 436 48.79 0.11 11.31
CA LEU A 436 49.87 1.06 11.62
C LEU A 436 50.92 0.44 12.53
N ARG A 437 50.53 -0.25 13.60
CA ARG A 437 51.49 -0.94 14.49
C ARG A 437 52.28 -2.05 13.79
N ARG A 438 51.73 -2.71 12.77
CA ARG A 438 52.46 -3.70 11.95
C ARG A 438 53.38 -3.06 10.91
N LEU A 439 53.08 -1.83 10.48
CA LEU A 439 53.94 -1.03 9.61
C LEU A 439 55.11 -0.41 10.40
N PHE A 440 54.87 0.02 11.64
CA PHE A 440 55.87 0.67 12.51
C PHE A 440 56.62 -0.27 13.47
N ALA A 441 56.06 -1.44 13.80
CA ALA A 441 56.87 -2.54 14.31
C ALA A 441 57.67 -3.04 13.11
N GLY A 442 58.82 -2.42 12.87
CA GLY A 442 59.78 -2.85 11.86
C GLY A 442 59.97 -4.37 11.94
N ARG A 443 60.25 -4.99 10.78
CA ARG A 443 60.61 -6.42 10.68
C ARG A 443 61.40 -6.79 11.94
N PRO A 444 61.00 -7.83 12.70
CA PRO A 444 61.73 -8.20 13.89
C PRO A 444 63.21 -8.31 13.51
N ALA A 445 64.03 -7.45 14.10
CA ALA A 445 65.46 -7.51 13.94
C ALA A 445 65.87 -8.90 14.39
N SER A 446 66.31 -9.73 13.44
CA SER A 446 67.04 -10.94 13.75
C SER A 446 68.24 -10.50 14.59
N THR A 447 68.18 -10.77 15.89
CA THR A 447 69.33 -10.68 16.80
C THR A 447 70.42 -11.60 16.23
N PRO A 448 71.57 -11.07 15.80
CA PRO A 448 72.71 -11.89 15.46
C PRO A 448 73.41 -12.24 16.77
N ASP A 449 73.27 -13.47 17.26
CA ASP A 449 74.36 -14.09 18.00
C ASP A 449 74.22 -15.61 18.16
N ALA A 450 75.36 -16.25 17.90
CA ALA A 450 75.82 -17.60 18.23
C ALA A 450 75.21 -18.82 17.49
N GLY A 451 75.98 -19.32 16.51
CA GLY A 451 76.22 -20.75 16.33
C GLY A 451 75.49 -21.44 15.18
N THR A 452 76.18 -21.55 14.04
CA THR A 452 76.06 -22.62 13.01
C THR A 452 74.86 -23.58 13.09
N ALA A 453 73.80 -23.26 12.35
CA ALA A 453 72.95 -24.24 11.68
C ALA A 453 72.15 -23.51 10.59
N GLU A 454 72.13 -24.07 9.38
CA GLU A 454 71.31 -23.59 8.26
C GLU A 454 69.86 -23.35 8.74
N ALA A 455 69.37 -22.12 8.58
CA ALA A 455 67.95 -21.84 8.76
C ALA A 455 67.18 -22.66 7.71
N PRO A 456 66.20 -23.50 8.11
CA PRO A 456 65.52 -24.37 7.17
C PRO A 456 64.78 -23.53 6.13
N ALA A 457 64.99 -23.86 4.85
CA ALA A 457 64.30 -23.28 3.69
C ALA A 457 62.76 -23.23 3.84
N GLY A 458 62.20 -23.97 4.79
CA GLY A 458 60.79 -23.96 5.18
C GLY A 458 60.27 -22.66 5.81
N ALA A 459 61.09 -21.81 6.44
CA ALA A 459 60.58 -20.59 7.09
C ALA A 459 60.24 -19.45 6.11
N ALA A 460 61.06 -19.31 5.05
CA ALA A 460 60.78 -18.39 3.94
C ALA A 460 59.66 -18.93 3.03
N ALA A 461 59.59 -20.25 2.84
CA ALA A 461 58.48 -20.92 2.15
C ALA A 461 57.16 -20.78 2.94
N ALA A 462 57.16 -20.91 4.27
CA ALA A 462 55.98 -20.74 5.12
C ALA A 462 55.46 -19.29 5.16
N ALA A 463 56.34 -18.30 5.03
CA ALA A 463 55.94 -16.89 4.89
C ALA A 463 55.31 -16.61 3.52
N ALA A 464 55.82 -17.25 2.45
CA ALA A 464 55.22 -17.23 1.11
C ALA A 464 53.89 -18.02 1.02
N GLU A 465 53.74 -19.11 1.79
CA GLU A 465 52.48 -19.88 1.93
C GLU A 465 51.41 -19.15 2.75
N SER A 466 51.77 -18.11 3.53
CA SER A 466 50.83 -17.44 4.44
C SER A 466 49.75 -16.57 3.77
N TRP A 467 49.78 -16.46 2.44
CA TRP A 467 48.83 -15.73 1.60
C TRP A 467 48.35 -16.53 0.38
N VAL A 468 48.31 -17.86 0.47
CA VAL A 468 47.44 -18.62 -0.45
C VAL A 468 46.00 -18.15 -0.18
N ASP A 469 45.26 -17.82 -1.23
CA ASP A 469 43.91 -17.23 -1.20
C ASP A 469 42.81 -18.17 -0.67
N SER A 470 43.21 -19.17 0.10
CA SER A 470 42.39 -20.30 0.49
C SER A 470 42.68 -20.75 1.92
N GLY A 471 41.66 -21.35 2.52
CA GLY A 471 41.76 -21.95 3.84
C GLY A 471 41.53 -20.99 5.00
N THR A 472 41.40 -21.57 6.19
CA THR A 472 41.03 -20.85 7.41
C THR A 472 41.94 -19.65 7.75
N PRO A 473 43.29 -19.71 7.59
CA PRO A 473 44.17 -18.58 7.93
C PRO A 473 43.89 -17.33 7.09
N PHE A 474 43.69 -17.50 5.77
CA PHE A 474 43.34 -16.41 4.86
C PHE A 474 42.01 -15.78 5.26
N VAL A 475 40.96 -16.60 5.35
CA VAL A 475 39.59 -16.12 5.61
C VAL A 475 39.49 -15.39 6.96
N THR A 476 40.19 -15.86 7.99
CA THR A 476 40.20 -15.23 9.32
C THR A 476 40.83 -13.83 9.32
N ARG A 477 41.83 -13.60 8.46
CA ARG A 477 42.46 -12.28 8.27
C ARG A 477 41.65 -11.38 7.34
N PHE A 478 41.04 -11.98 6.32
CA PHE A 478 40.30 -11.27 5.28
C PHE A 478 38.93 -10.77 5.77
N PHE A 479 38.19 -11.58 6.53
CA PHE A 479 36.85 -11.25 6.99
C PHE A 479 36.70 -9.85 7.65
N PRO A 480 37.55 -9.42 8.60
CA PRO A 480 37.39 -8.09 9.18
C PRO A 480 37.72 -6.94 8.22
N LEU A 481 38.62 -7.15 7.27
CA LEU A 481 38.89 -6.17 6.20
C LEU A 481 37.69 -6.09 5.25
N PHE A 482 37.07 -7.24 4.96
CA PHE A 482 35.83 -7.30 4.21
C PHE A 482 34.70 -6.58 4.94
N ALA A 483 34.48 -6.81 6.24
CA ALA A 483 33.45 -6.14 7.02
C ALA A 483 33.67 -4.62 7.09
N LEU A 484 34.92 -4.17 7.21
CA LEU A 484 35.29 -2.76 7.13
C LEU A 484 34.96 -2.17 5.76
N GLY A 485 35.40 -2.83 4.69
CA GLY A 485 35.13 -2.39 3.32
C GLY A 485 33.65 -2.42 2.97
N TRP A 486 32.90 -3.41 3.46
CA TRP A 486 31.45 -3.52 3.27
C TRP A 486 30.74 -2.36 3.97
N THR A 487 31.14 -2.03 5.20
CA THR A 487 30.62 -0.88 5.93
C THR A 487 30.91 0.42 5.18
N ALA A 488 32.17 0.67 4.81
CA ALA A 488 32.57 1.89 4.13
C ALA A 488 31.89 2.07 2.76
N LEU A 489 31.90 1.02 1.92
CA LEU A 489 31.28 1.06 0.60
C LEU A 489 29.76 1.15 0.68
N ALA A 490 29.10 0.56 1.68
CA ALA A 490 27.67 0.76 1.89
C ALA A 490 27.35 2.22 2.21
N TRP A 491 28.10 2.85 3.13
CA TRP A 491 27.96 4.27 3.44
C TRP A 491 28.14 5.15 2.20
N ILE A 492 29.14 4.87 1.37
CA ILE A 492 29.38 5.62 0.12
C ILE A 492 28.25 5.38 -0.89
N ALA A 493 27.93 4.11 -1.18
CA ALA A 493 26.99 3.74 -2.24
C ALA A 493 25.58 4.27 -1.98
N TYR A 494 25.05 4.06 -0.76
CA TYR A 494 23.69 4.51 -0.44
C TYR A 494 23.61 6.03 -0.28
N THR A 495 24.67 6.70 0.17
CA THR A 495 24.71 8.17 0.23
C THR A 495 24.79 8.82 -1.15
N TYR A 496 25.45 8.17 -2.10
CA TYR A 496 25.57 8.68 -3.47
C TYR A 496 24.40 8.28 -4.38
N ALA A 497 23.71 7.17 -4.09
CA ALA A 497 22.54 6.75 -4.84
C ALA A 497 21.50 7.88 -4.96
N GLY A 498 20.91 8.01 -6.15
CA GLY A 498 19.91 9.03 -6.47
C GLY A 498 18.64 8.87 -5.63
N GLU A 499 18.21 7.63 -5.38
CA GLU A 499 17.14 7.31 -4.43
C GLU A 499 17.69 7.24 -3.00
N LYS A 500 17.22 8.12 -2.13
CA LYS A 500 17.56 8.15 -0.70
C LYS A 500 16.28 8.08 0.11
N MET A 501 16.13 7.00 0.86
CA MET A 501 14.87 6.67 1.51
C MET A 501 15.11 5.97 2.85
N PRO A 502 14.21 6.13 3.84
CA PRO A 502 14.46 5.64 5.20
C PRO A 502 14.65 4.12 5.26
N TRP A 503 13.98 3.34 4.40
CA TRP A 503 14.15 1.88 4.37
C TRP A 503 15.54 1.41 3.97
N LEU A 504 16.32 2.22 3.24
CA LEU A 504 17.68 1.85 2.86
C LEU A 504 18.65 1.88 4.05
N THR A 505 18.27 2.49 5.19
CA THR A 505 19.08 2.51 6.42
C THR A 505 19.50 1.12 6.88
N VAL A 506 18.68 0.09 6.67
CA VAL A 506 18.99 -1.30 7.05
C VAL A 506 20.23 -1.84 6.35
N HIS A 507 20.51 -1.36 5.12
CA HIS A 507 21.67 -1.76 4.34
C HIS A 507 22.97 -1.09 4.81
N LEU A 508 22.88 0.00 5.57
CA LEU A 508 24.01 0.62 6.29
C LEU A 508 24.18 -0.01 7.68
N ALA A 509 23.07 -0.30 8.37
CA ALA A 509 23.06 -0.88 9.70
C ALA A 509 23.68 -2.28 9.72
N LEU A 510 23.28 -3.16 8.80
CA LEU A 510 23.72 -4.56 8.77
C LEU A 510 25.26 -4.73 8.71
N PRO A 511 26.00 -4.17 7.73
CA PRO A 511 27.46 -4.29 7.71
C PRO A 511 28.11 -3.66 8.95
N SER A 512 27.56 -2.53 9.43
CA SER A 512 28.03 -1.87 10.65
C SER A 512 27.89 -2.78 11.87
N ILE A 513 26.80 -3.55 11.99
CA ILE A 513 26.61 -4.57 13.03
C ILE A 513 27.69 -5.65 12.95
N PHE A 514 28.01 -6.17 11.77
CA PHE A 514 29.05 -7.19 11.61
C PHE A 514 30.43 -6.68 12.05
N LEU A 515 30.80 -5.45 11.68
CA LEU A 515 32.07 -4.85 12.10
C LEU A 515 32.11 -4.53 13.60
N ALA A 516 31.03 -3.97 14.14
CA ALA A 516 30.87 -3.69 15.56
C ALA A 516 30.95 -4.96 16.42
N ALA A 517 30.24 -6.01 16.00
CA ALA A 517 30.19 -7.28 16.71
C ALA A 517 31.52 -8.04 16.64
N TRP A 518 32.25 -7.94 15.52
CA TRP A 518 33.62 -8.45 15.44
C TRP A 518 34.54 -7.77 16.47
N PHE A 519 34.46 -6.44 16.60
CA PHE A 519 35.24 -5.68 17.56
C PHE A 519 34.87 -6.04 19.00
N LEU A 520 33.57 -5.93 19.34
CA LEU A 520 33.06 -6.23 20.69
C LEU A 520 33.29 -7.69 21.08
N GLY A 521 33.18 -8.63 20.13
CA GLY A 521 33.48 -10.04 20.35
C GLY A 521 34.90 -10.24 20.88
N ARG A 522 35.89 -9.52 20.32
CA ARG A 522 37.27 -9.58 20.83
C ARG A 522 37.48 -8.86 22.16
N VAL A 523 36.69 -7.81 22.43
CA VAL A 523 36.71 -7.16 23.74
C VAL A 523 36.21 -8.14 24.79
N VAL A 524 35.09 -8.83 24.55
CA VAL A 524 34.50 -9.84 25.44
C VAL A 524 35.42 -11.05 25.62
N GLU A 525 35.94 -11.62 24.53
CA GLU A 525 36.81 -12.80 24.57
C GLU A 525 38.18 -12.50 25.18
N GLY A 526 38.57 -11.22 25.21
CA GLY A 526 39.79 -10.77 25.86
C GLY A 526 39.70 -10.67 27.38
N VAL A 527 38.51 -10.66 27.98
CA VAL A 527 38.36 -10.59 29.45
C VAL A 527 38.46 -12.00 30.03
N ASP A 528 39.42 -12.21 30.94
CA ASP A 528 39.41 -13.42 31.77
C ASP A 528 38.36 -13.26 32.88
N TRP A 529 37.17 -13.77 32.60
CA TRP A 529 36.01 -13.68 33.49
C TRP A 529 36.26 -14.30 34.87
N ARG A 530 37.11 -15.32 35.00
CA ARG A 530 37.42 -15.93 36.31
C ARG A 530 38.24 -14.98 37.17
N THR A 531 39.29 -14.41 36.59
CA THR A 531 40.16 -13.45 37.28
C THR A 531 39.41 -12.16 37.59
N TRP A 532 38.53 -11.72 36.69
CA TRP A 532 37.70 -10.53 36.87
C TRP A 532 36.78 -10.60 38.09
N TRP A 533 36.04 -11.70 38.26
CA TRP A 533 35.18 -11.89 39.44
C TRP A 533 36.01 -11.92 40.74
N LYS A 534 37.16 -12.61 40.73
CA LYS A 534 38.06 -12.69 41.90
C LYS A 534 38.65 -11.33 42.29
N GLN A 535 39.01 -10.51 41.31
CA GLN A 535 39.59 -9.17 41.54
C GLN A 535 38.52 -8.09 41.77
N GLN A 536 37.25 -8.47 41.94
CA GLN A 536 36.13 -7.54 42.13
C GLN A 536 35.98 -6.53 40.99
N GLY A 537 36.35 -6.92 39.77
CA GLY A 537 36.29 -6.03 38.60
C GLY A 537 34.86 -5.62 38.21
N TRP A 538 33.84 -6.30 38.75
CA TRP A 538 32.43 -5.91 38.63
C TRP A 538 32.14 -4.55 39.25
N VAL A 539 32.92 -4.12 40.25
CA VAL A 539 32.81 -2.78 40.84
C VAL A 539 33.04 -1.71 39.77
N LEU A 540 33.94 -1.94 38.80
CA LEU A 540 34.16 -1.00 37.71
C LEU A 540 32.91 -0.85 36.83
N ALA A 541 32.23 -1.95 36.50
CA ALA A 541 31.03 -1.93 35.66
C ALA A 541 29.84 -1.24 36.34
N VAL A 542 29.77 -1.26 37.68
CA VAL A 542 28.72 -0.59 38.48
C VAL A 542 29.09 0.87 38.77
N ALA A 543 30.35 1.15 39.12
CA ALA A 543 30.79 2.49 39.50
C ALA A 543 30.84 3.47 38.31
N LEU A 544 31.10 2.98 37.09
CA LEU A 544 31.13 3.82 35.87
C LEU A 544 29.75 4.49 35.58
N PRO A 545 28.62 3.76 35.52
CA PRO A 545 27.31 4.39 35.39
C PRO A 545 26.96 5.32 36.56
N LEU A 546 27.29 4.93 37.80
CA LEU A 546 27.03 5.76 38.99
C LEU A 546 27.82 7.07 38.96
N LEU A 547 29.05 7.04 38.43
CA LEU A 547 29.86 8.24 38.22
C LEU A 547 29.20 9.18 37.22
N VAL A 548 28.70 8.65 36.11
CA VAL A 548 27.97 9.46 35.11
C VAL A 548 26.69 10.03 35.72
N VAL A 549 25.88 9.21 36.40
CA VAL A 549 24.63 9.66 37.05
C VAL A 549 24.92 10.74 38.10
N GLY A 550 25.88 10.51 38.99
CA GLY A 550 26.28 11.48 40.01
C GLY A 550 26.76 12.79 39.40
N ALA A 551 27.59 12.71 38.35
CA ALA A 551 28.06 13.89 37.62
C ALA A 551 26.92 14.64 36.92
N THR A 552 25.97 13.93 36.28
CA THR A 552 24.81 14.57 35.63
C THR A 552 23.89 15.25 36.64
N VAL A 553 23.63 14.59 37.78
CA VAL A 553 22.82 15.17 38.87
C VAL A 553 23.53 16.39 39.44
N PHE A 554 24.84 16.32 39.66
CA PHE A 554 25.62 17.46 40.13
C PHE A 554 25.55 18.64 39.16
N VAL A 555 25.81 18.42 37.87
CA VAL A 555 25.82 19.51 36.86
C VAL A 555 24.43 20.14 36.73
N ASP A 556 23.38 19.34 36.64
CA ASP A 556 22.00 19.83 36.54
C ASP A 556 21.57 20.58 37.81
N ALA A 557 21.79 19.99 38.97
CA ALA A 557 21.42 20.58 40.25
C ALA A 557 22.26 21.83 40.57
N ALA A 558 23.55 21.87 40.21
CA ALA A 558 24.40 23.04 40.35
C ALA A 558 23.94 24.19 39.44
N GLY A 559 23.50 23.88 38.22
CA GLY A 559 22.87 24.84 37.32
C GLY A 559 21.59 25.44 37.93
N ARG A 560 20.68 24.57 38.42
CA ARG A 560 19.44 25.00 39.10
C ARG A 560 19.72 25.79 40.39
N ALA A 561 20.71 25.39 41.19
CA ALA A 561 21.13 26.08 42.40
C ALA A 561 21.68 27.47 42.08
N ARG A 562 22.49 27.62 41.02
CA ARG A 562 22.99 28.92 40.57
C ARG A 562 21.85 29.87 40.22
N VAL A 563 20.83 29.40 39.49
CA VAL A 563 19.65 30.20 39.14
C VAL A 563 18.84 30.56 40.39
N ALA A 564 18.54 29.57 41.24
CA ALA A 564 17.76 29.77 42.47
C ALA A 564 18.44 30.75 43.44
N LEU A 565 19.77 30.65 43.61
CA LEU A 565 20.56 31.56 44.44
C LEU A 565 20.64 32.96 43.83
N SER A 566 20.73 33.07 42.50
CA SER A 566 20.71 34.39 41.83
C SER A 566 19.35 35.10 41.94
N ALA A 567 18.24 34.35 42.02
CA ALA A 567 16.89 34.90 42.21
C ALA A 567 16.56 35.18 43.69
N GLY A 568 17.10 34.40 44.63
CA GLY A 568 16.81 34.48 46.07
C GLY A 568 17.63 35.51 46.86
N MET A 569 18.69 36.09 46.27
CA MET A 569 19.50 37.13 46.94
C MET A 569 18.82 38.52 47.00
N ALA A 570 17.62 38.68 46.42
CA ALA A 570 17.03 40.01 46.24
C ALA A 570 16.18 40.52 47.43
N THR A 571 15.50 39.70 48.25
CA THR A 571 14.52 40.27 49.21
C THR A 571 14.26 39.55 50.55
N ALA A 572 14.65 38.30 50.77
CA ALA A 572 14.67 37.63 52.08
C ALA A 572 15.40 36.28 51.89
N GLY A 573 16.18 35.81 52.86
CA GLY A 573 17.02 34.61 52.72
C GLY A 573 16.29 33.38 52.12
N PRO A 574 17.03 32.46 51.47
CA PRO A 574 16.44 31.39 50.67
C PRO A 574 15.59 30.44 51.52
N SER A 575 14.38 30.15 51.05
CA SER A 575 13.49 29.12 51.62
C SER A 575 14.07 27.71 51.46
N LEU A 576 13.59 26.75 52.27
CA LEU A 576 14.05 25.35 52.21
C LEU A 576 13.88 24.75 50.81
N ALA A 577 12.81 25.10 50.10
CA ALA A 577 12.56 24.66 48.72
C ALA A 577 13.56 25.26 47.71
N GLN A 578 14.08 26.47 47.96
CA GLN A 578 15.11 27.09 47.14
C GLN A 578 16.51 26.51 47.40
N LEU A 579 16.72 25.84 48.54
CA LEU A 579 17.96 25.13 48.87
C LEU A 579 17.97 23.67 48.39
N ASP A 580 16.83 23.09 48.01
CA ASP A 580 16.76 21.71 47.50
C ASP A 580 17.73 21.44 46.32
N PRO A 581 17.85 22.31 45.30
CA PRO A 581 18.86 22.14 44.25
C PRO A 581 20.29 22.14 44.77
N LEU A 582 20.59 22.89 45.84
CA LEU A 582 21.91 22.91 46.46
C LEU A 582 22.19 21.57 47.16
N PHE A 583 21.23 21.02 47.90
CA PHE A 583 21.37 19.70 48.51
C PHE A 583 21.52 18.59 47.45
N GLN A 584 20.77 18.66 46.35
CA GLN A 584 20.93 17.75 45.22
C GLN A 584 22.31 17.89 44.56
N ALA A 585 22.86 19.11 44.46
CA ALA A 585 24.21 19.33 43.95
C ALA A 585 25.27 18.71 44.88
N VAL A 586 25.19 18.97 46.19
CA VAL A 586 26.11 18.36 47.17
C VAL A 586 26.01 16.84 47.15
N GLY A 587 24.79 16.29 47.15
CA GLY A 587 24.57 14.84 47.05
C GLY A 587 25.11 14.24 45.74
N GLY A 588 24.88 14.91 44.61
CA GLY A 588 25.42 14.52 43.31
C GLY A 588 26.95 14.56 43.28
N PHE A 589 27.57 15.59 43.85
CA PHE A 589 29.03 15.71 43.97
C PHE A 589 29.62 14.59 44.84
N LEU A 590 29.08 14.37 46.03
CA LEU A 590 29.53 13.30 46.93
C LEU A 590 29.35 11.92 46.29
N GLY A 591 28.23 11.68 45.61
CA GLY A 591 27.98 10.46 44.85
C GLY A 591 28.97 10.27 43.71
N ALA A 592 29.25 11.32 42.93
CA ALA A 592 30.24 11.29 41.86
C ALA A 592 31.65 11.05 42.40
N ALA A 593 32.04 11.71 43.50
CA ALA A 593 33.35 11.53 44.12
C ALA A 593 33.53 10.11 44.67
N ALA A 594 32.51 9.54 45.33
CA ALA A 594 32.52 8.17 45.81
C ALA A 594 32.60 7.16 44.65
N ALA A 595 31.83 7.37 43.59
CA ALA A 595 31.88 6.53 42.39
C ALA A 595 33.25 6.63 41.69
N LEU A 596 33.83 7.83 41.60
CA LEU A 596 35.17 8.04 41.04
C LEU A 596 36.23 7.31 41.86
N ALA A 597 36.17 7.39 43.19
CA ALA A 597 37.06 6.65 44.07
C ALA A 597 36.94 5.13 43.85
N ALA A 598 35.71 4.61 43.72
CA ALA A 598 35.45 3.21 43.41
C ALA A 598 35.99 2.80 42.02
N VAL A 599 35.86 3.67 41.00
CA VAL A 599 36.46 3.44 39.67
C VAL A 599 37.98 3.38 39.77
N VAL A 600 38.63 4.35 40.42
CA VAL A 600 40.10 4.39 40.56
C VAL A 600 40.61 3.15 41.32
N TRP A 601 39.95 2.81 42.43
CA TRP A 601 40.29 1.65 43.24
C TRP A 601 40.17 0.34 42.44
N ALA A 602 39.05 0.14 41.73
CA ALA A 602 38.84 -1.06 40.92
C ALA A 602 39.80 -1.11 39.71
N TRP A 603 40.09 0.04 39.10
CA TRP A 603 41.00 0.17 37.96
C TRP A 603 42.42 -0.27 38.32
N GLN A 604 42.94 0.18 39.46
CA GLN A 604 44.28 -0.19 39.94
C GLN A 604 44.40 -1.70 40.21
N ARG A 605 43.32 -2.34 40.68
CA ARG A 605 43.29 -3.76 41.05
C ARG A 605 43.20 -4.70 39.84
N VAL A 606 42.46 -4.30 38.83
CA VAL A 606 42.19 -5.09 37.61
C VAL A 606 43.24 -4.84 36.51
N GLY A 607 43.88 -3.67 36.54
CA GLY A 607 44.90 -3.24 35.59
C GLY A 607 44.33 -2.61 34.31
N ASN A 608 45.19 -1.88 33.59
CA ASN A 608 44.79 -0.98 32.50
C ASN A 608 44.05 -1.68 31.35
N ARG A 609 44.55 -2.83 30.86
CA ARG A 609 43.97 -3.49 29.68
C ARG A 609 42.58 -4.10 29.96
N PRO A 610 42.37 -4.90 31.03
CA PRO A 610 41.05 -5.43 31.32
C PRO A 610 40.08 -4.32 31.78
N ALA A 611 40.55 -3.30 32.50
CA ALA A 611 39.70 -2.15 32.87
C ALA A 611 39.17 -1.40 31.64
N LEU A 612 40.01 -1.10 30.64
CA LEU A 612 39.57 -0.46 29.39
C LEU A 612 38.54 -1.31 28.64
N ARG A 613 38.71 -2.64 28.59
CA ARG A 613 37.72 -3.53 27.99
C ARG A 613 36.38 -3.46 28.70
N VAL A 614 36.39 -3.40 30.04
CA VAL A 614 35.15 -3.27 30.82
C VAL A 614 34.48 -1.92 30.60
N VAL A 615 35.23 -0.82 30.46
CA VAL A 615 34.65 0.48 30.06
C VAL A 615 33.89 0.35 28.74
N VAL A 616 34.53 -0.25 27.72
CA VAL A 616 33.92 -0.47 26.40
C VAL A 616 32.67 -1.35 26.51
N LEU A 617 32.69 -2.43 27.29
CA LEU A 617 31.54 -3.30 27.50
C LEU A 617 30.42 -2.63 28.29
N THR A 618 30.76 -1.77 29.26
CA THR A 618 29.78 -1.00 30.06
C THR A 618 29.08 0.02 29.17
N LEU A 619 29.83 0.73 28.32
CA LEU A 619 29.26 1.60 27.29
C LEU A 619 28.39 0.79 26.31
N ALA A 620 28.84 -0.39 25.88
CA ALA A 620 28.06 -1.25 24.98
C ALA A 620 26.74 -1.71 25.61
N ALA A 621 26.74 -2.09 26.90
CA ALA A 621 25.55 -2.47 27.63
C ALA A 621 24.58 -1.29 27.80
N PHE A 622 25.10 -0.10 28.14
CA PHE A 622 24.29 1.12 28.23
C PHE A 622 23.64 1.45 26.88
N LEU A 623 24.43 1.50 25.81
CA LEU A 623 23.89 1.75 24.48
C LEU A 623 22.91 0.66 24.04
N ALA A 624 23.14 -0.62 24.37
CA ALA A 624 22.19 -1.68 24.08
C ALA A 624 20.85 -1.51 24.81
N LEU A 625 20.85 -1.09 26.08
CA LEU A 625 19.61 -0.77 26.82
C LEU A 625 18.87 0.41 26.18
N LEU A 626 19.60 1.45 25.78
CA LEU A 626 19.02 2.54 25.01
C LEU A 626 18.42 2.02 23.70
N THR A 627 19.15 1.17 22.96
CA THR A 627 18.70 0.63 21.68
C THR A 627 17.44 -0.20 21.85
N VAL A 628 17.33 -1.00 22.91
CA VAL A 628 16.09 -1.72 23.27
C VAL A 628 14.95 -0.74 23.53
N ARG A 629 15.18 0.35 24.29
CA ARG A 629 14.17 1.40 24.49
C ARG A 629 13.72 2.01 23.16
N THR A 630 14.66 2.48 22.33
CA THR A 630 14.36 3.09 21.02
C THR A 630 13.62 2.11 20.11
N MET A 631 14.08 0.86 20.04
CA MET A 631 13.43 -0.21 19.27
C MET A 631 12.02 -0.45 19.76
N THR A 632 11.80 -0.53 21.07
CA THR A 632 10.49 -0.81 21.66
C THR A 632 9.51 0.34 21.41
N THR A 633 9.94 1.58 21.68
CA THR A 633 9.13 2.78 21.40
C THR A 633 8.73 2.81 19.93
N PHE A 634 9.71 2.70 19.02
CA PHE A 634 9.45 2.82 17.60
C PHE A 634 8.60 1.67 17.05
N ASN A 635 8.82 0.43 17.50
CA ASN A 635 8.14 -0.74 16.93
C ASN A 635 6.75 -0.98 17.52
N TYR A 636 6.48 -0.56 18.76
CA TYR A 636 5.26 -0.95 19.48
C TYR A 636 4.47 0.21 20.07
N VAL A 637 5.00 1.44 20.05
CA VAL A 637 4.31 2.62 20.61
C VAL A 637 4.04 3.67 19.53
N THR A 638 5.06 4.08 18.78
CA THR A 638 4.99 5.19 17.80
C THR A 638 5.07 4.70 16.36
N TYR A 639 4.77 3.43 16.12
CA TYR A 639 5.09 2.73 14.87
C TYR A 639 4.40 3.26 13.62
N ASP A 640 3.24 3.91 13.76
CA ASP A 640 2.54 4.58 12.66
C ASP A 640 2.65 6.10 12.75
N SER A 641 3.34 6.66 13.74
CA SER A 641 3.36 8.11 13.98
C SER A 641 4.32 8.84 13.03
N ALA A 642 3.84 9.95 12.45
CA ALA A 642 4.67 10.85 11.64
C ALA A 642 5.84 11.50 12.41
N THR A 643 5.89 11.38 13.74
CA THR A 643 7.02 11.85 14.55
C THR A 643 8.30 11.03 14.36
N GLU A 644 8.22 9.87 13.72
CA GLU A 644 9.35 8.97 13.50
C GLU A 644 9.92 9.15 12.09
N PHE A 645 11.17 9.59 11.98
CA PHE A 645 11.85 9.80 10.70
C PHE A 645 11.95 8.57 9.76
N LEU A 646 11.74 7.36 10.27
CA LEU A 646 11.70 6.13 9.45
C LEU A 646 10.30 5.84 8.86
N VAL A 647 9.26 6.54 9.32
CA VAL A 647 7.89 6.50 8.80
C VAL A 647 7.83 7.53 7.66
N TYR A 648 7.73 7.11 6.41
CA TYR A 648 7.63 8.01 5.25
C TYR A 648 6.48 7.56 4.35
N ALA A 649 5.61 8.50 3.97
CA ALA A 649 4.39 8.25 3.18
C ALA A 649 3.58 7.03 3.66
N HIS A 650 3.40 6.90 4.98
CA HIS A 650 2.68 5.78 5.59
C HIS A 650 1.20 6.08 5.74
N GLY A 651 0.38 5.02 5.70
CA GLY A 651 -1.04 5.08 6.05
C GLY A 651 -1.21 5.49 7.51
N ALA A 652 -2.02 6.51 7.76
CA ALA A 652 -2.31 6.94 9.12
C ALA A 652 -3.29 5.96 9.82
N PRO A 653 -3.26 5.85 11.16
CA PRO A 653 -4.18 5.00 11.92
C PRO A 653 -5.66 5.25 11.62
N ASP A 654 -5.99 6.49 11.23
CA ASP A 654 -7.32 6.92 10.81
C ASP A 654 -7.94 6.04 9.70
N VAL A 655 -7.13 5.40 8.84
CA VAL A 655 -7.63 4.46 7.81
C VAL A 655 -8.36 3.27 8.43
N LYS A 656 -7.79 2.66 9.48
CA LYS A 656 -8.43 1.54 10.19
C LYS A 656 -9.63 1.99 11.02
N ILE A 657 -9.59 3.23 11.53
CA ILE A 657 -10.74 3.83 12.21
C ILE A 657 -11.90 4.00 11.22
N ALA A 658 -11.64 4.53 10.02
CA ALA A 658 -12.66 4.64 8.98
C ALA A 658 -13.16 3.26 8.50
N LEU A 659 -12.28 2.26 8.38
CA LEU A 659 -12.69 0.89 8.03
C LEU A 659 -13.64 0.29 9.06
N GLN A 660 -13.36 0.45 10.36
CA GLN A 660 -14.26 0.01 11.43
C GLN A 660 -15.63 0.68 11.33
N GLN A 661 -15.68 1.98 11.00
CA GLN A 661 -16.94 2.70 10.78
C GLN A 661 -17.71 2.19 9.57
N ILE A 662 -17.01 1.85 8.49
CA ILE A 662 -17.61 1.26 7.29
C ILE A 662 -18.22 -0.12 7.63
N GLU A 663 -17.49 -0.96 8.38
CA GLU A 663 -17.99 -2.27 8.82
C GLU A 663 -19.21 -2.12 9.75
N ASP A 664 -19.21 -1.13 10.64
CA ASP A 664 -20.37 -0.82 11.51
C ASP A 664 -21.59 -0.35 10.72
N VAL A 665 -21.40 0.49 9.68
CA VAL A 665 -22.47 0.89 8.77
C VAL A 665 -23.01 -0.35 8.03
N SER A 666 -22.13 -1.22 7.55
CA SER A 666 -22.51 -2.44 6.87
C SER A 666 -23.36 -3.35 7.74
N TRP A 667 -22.92 -3.63 8.97
CA TRP A 667 -23.68 -4.47 9.90
C TRP A 667 -25.11 -3.99 10.11
N ARG A 668 -25.32 -2.67 10.16
CA ARG A 668 -26.63 -2.07 10.43
C ARG A 668 -27.52 -1.94 9.20
N THR A 669 -26.95 -2.06 8.00
CA THR A 669 -27.68 -1.87 6.74
C THR A 669 -27.87 -3.15 5.95
N THR A 670 -27.01 -4.15 6.16
CA THR A 670 -27.00 -5.38 5.37
C THR A 670 -26.92 -6.64 6.23
N ASP A 671 -27.01 -6.53 7.56
CA ASP A 671 -26.80 -7.64 8.52
C ASP A 671 -25.47 -8.41 8.29
N SER A 672 -24.48 -7.73 7.71
CA SER A 672 -23.20 -8.30 7.30
C SER A 672 -22.11 -7.23 7.35
N PRO A 673 -20.86 -7.55 7.74
CA PRO A 673 -19.81 -6.56 7.94
C PRO A 673 -19.30 -5.89 6.67
N ARG A 674 -19.58 -6.43 5.48
CA ARG A 674 -18.89 -6.02 4.23
C ARG A 674 -19.80 -5.87 3.01
N ASP A 675 -21.10 -6.13 3.12
CA ASP A 675 -22.01 -6.09 1.97
C ASP A 675 -22.48 -4.67 1.61
N VAL A 676 -22.19 -3.65 2.43
CA VAL A 676 -22.48 -2.26 2.08
C VAL A 676 -21.73 -1.84 0.81
N LYS A 677 -22.40 -1.09 -0.06
CA LYS A 677 -21.79 -0.47 -1.25
C LYS A 677 -20.89 0.69 -0.80
N VAL A 678 -19.58 0.55 -1.03
CA VAL A 678 -18.57 1.57 -0.68
C VAL A 678 -17.94 2.11 -1.96
N ALA A 679 -18.10 3.40 -2.24
CA ALA A 679 -17.44 4.05 -3.35
C ALA A 679 -16.09 4.64 -2.93
N TYR A 680 -15.04 4.51 -3.76
CA TYR A 680 -13.72 5.07 -3.45
C TYR A 680 -12.94 5.52 -4.70
N GLY A 681 -12.14 6.59 -4.53
CA GLY A 681 -11.44 7.28 -5.62
C GLY A 681 -10.01 6.80 -5.90
N GLU A 682 -9.41 7.37 -6.96
CA GLU A 682 -8.05 7.03 -7.40
C GLU A 682 -6.98 7.34 -6.35
N ARG A 683 -7.08 8.48 -5.65
CA ARG A 683 -6.05 8.88 -4.70
C ARG A 683 -5.97 7.89 -3.52
N GLU A 684 -7.12 7.38 -3.10
CA GLU A 684 -7.29 6.47 -1.96
C GLU A 684 -7.05 5.01 -2.34
N TYR A 685 -7.12 4.70 -3.64
CA TYR A 685 -7.00 3.37 -4.22
C TYR A 685 -5.85 2.56 -3.63
N THR A 686 -4.69 3.18 -3.45
CA THR A 686 -3.48 2.44 -3.07
C THR A 686 -3.66 1.65 -1.77
N ILE A 687 -4.19 2.27 -0.72
CA ILE A 687 -4.42 1.61 0.58
C ILE A 687 -5.80 0.95 0.62
N PHE A 688 -6.87 1.66 0.23
CA PHE A 688 -8.23 1.14 0.36
C PHE A 688 -8.53 -0.02 -0.59
N SER A 689 -7.81 -0.18 -1.71
CA SER A 689 -8.00 -1.38 -2.55
C SER A 689 -7.56 -2.68 -1.89
N TRP A 690 -6.72 -2.63 -0.84
CA TRP A 690 -6.46 -3.79 0.00
C TRP A 690 -7.61 -4.01 0.98
N TYR A 691 -8.07 -2.98 1.69
CA TYR A 691 -9.11 -3.18 2.71
C TYR A 691 -10.51 -3.46 2.15
N LEU A 692 -10.80 -2.95 0.95
CA LEU A 692 -12.08 -3.13 0.28
C LEU A 692 -12.12 -4.36 -0.64
N HIS A 693 -11.08 -5.20 -0.68
CA HIS A 693 -11.05 -6.38 -1.55
C HIS A 693 -12.12 -7.43 -1.20
N ASP A 694 -12.55 -7.47 0.06
CA ASP A 694 -13.58 -8.37 0.59
C ASP A 694 -14.98 -7.72 0.61
N PHE A 695 -15.13 -6.52 0.06
CA PHE A 695 -16.42 -5.83 -0.05
C PHE A 695 -17.00 -6.11 -1.45
N PRO A 696 -17.97 -7.03 -1.60
CA PRO A 696 -18.47 -7.46 -2.92
C PRO A 696 -19.10 -6.33 -3.72
N ASN A 697 -19.62 -5.32 -3.04
CA ASN A 697 -20.30 -4.16 -3.63
C ASN A 697 -19.40 -2.90 -3.71
N ALA A 698 -18.09 -3.02 -3.50
CA ALA A 698 -17.20 -1.86 -3.58
C ALA A 698 -17.11 -1.31 -5.01
N TYR A 699 -17.25 0.01 -5.14
CA TYR A 699 -17.24 0.74 -6.42
C TYR A 699 -16.00 1.64 -6.51
N TYR A 700 -15.06 1.27 -7.38
CA TYR A 700 -13.92 2.13 -7.70
C TYR A 700 -14.28 3.12 -8.81
N TYR A 701 -14.34 4.41 -8.48
CA TYR A 701 -14.81 5.46 -9.40
C TYR A 701 -13.68 6.23 -10.12
N GLY A 702 -12.41 5.92 -9.83
CA GLY A 702 -11.27 6.56 -10.50
C GLY A 702 -11.17 8.06 -10.22
N GLN A 703 -10.85 8.85 -11.25
CA GLN A 703 -10.73 10.31 -11.16
C GLN A 703 -12.09 11.02 -11.20
N THR A 704 -12.98 10.53 -12.07
CA THR A 704 -14.28 11.15 -12.36
C THR A 704 -15.39 10.23 -11.86
N PRO A 705 -16.06 10.57 -10.76
CA PRO A 705 -17.13 9.74 -10.23
C PRO A 705 -18.36 9.72 -11.15
N ASP A 706 -18.95 8.54 -11.33
CA ASP A 706 -20.26 8.41 -11.96
C ASP A 706 -21.35 8.89 -10.99
N PRO A 707 -22.16 9.91 -11.34
CA PRO A 707 -23.13 10.49 -10.41
C PRO A 707 -24.20 9.51 -9.89
N VAL A 708 -24.62 8.55 -10.70
CA VAL A 708 -25.66 7.57 -10.33
C VAL A 708 -25.08 6.58 -9.33
N GLN A 709 -23.98 5.93 -9.68
CA GLN A 709 -23.32 4.94 -8.82
C GLN A 709 -22.85 5.54 -7.49
N LEU A 710 -22.42 6.82 -7.50
CA LEU A 710 -22.00 7.51 -6.29
C LEU A 710 -23.16 7.77 -5.33
N ARG A 711 -24.34 8.20 -5.82
CA ARG A 711 -25.52 8.44 -4.98
C ARG A 711 -26.15 7.16 -4.44
N GLU A 712 -26.02 6.06 -5.19
CA GLU A 712 -26.45 4.73 -4.74
C GLU A 712 -25.57 4.17 -3.62
N SER A 713 -24.39 4.74 -3.37
CA SER A 713 -23.43 4.22 -2.39
C SER A 713 -23.66 4.81 -1.01
N PRO A 714 -24.11 4.03 0.00
CA PRO A 714 -24.28 4.49 1.39
C PRO A 714 -23.05 5.19 1.98
N VAL A 715 -21.86 4.73 1.54
CA VAL A 715 -20.57 5.24 2.00
C VAL A 715 -19.69 5.59 0.80
N VAL A 716 -19.10 6.79 0.85
CA VAL A 716 -18.17 7.27 -0.17
C VAL A 716 -16.88 7.74 0.49
N ILE A 717 -15.74 7.34 -0.06
CA ILE A 717 -14.40 7.71 0.39
C ILE A 717 -13.76 8.57 -0.70
N ALA A 718 -13.40 9.81 -0.37
CA ALA A 718 -12.78 10.72 -1.33
C ALA A 718 -11.58 11.50 -0.75
N GLY A 719 -10.51 11.57 -1.53
CA GLY A 719 -9.32 12.36 -1.23
C GLY A 719 -9.51 13.85 -1.44
N SER A 720 -8.62 14.63 -0.84
CA SER A 720 -8.63 16.09 -0.96
C SER A 720 -8.75 16.65 -2.39
N PRO A 721 -8.14 16.05 -3.44
CA PRO A 721 -8.32 16.55 -4.81
C PRO A 721 -9.72 16.33 -5.38
N GLN A 722 -10.49 15.39 -4.82
CA GLN A 722 -11.77 14.93 -5.36
C GLN A 722 -12.98 15.43 -4.57
N TRP A 723 -12.79 16.13 -3.45
CA TRP A 723 -13.87 16.63 -2.59
C TRP A 723 -14.88 17.46 -3.37
N ALA A 724 -14.43 18.45 -4.15
CA ALA A 724 -15.35 19.32 -4.88
C ALA A 724 -16.24 18.54 -5.88
N ALA A 725 -15.68 17.55 -6.58
CA ALA A 725 -16.43 16.73 -7.53
C ALA A 725 -17.44 15.80 -6.84
N VAL A 726 -17.05 15.19 -5.73
CA VAL A 726 -17.91 14.29 -4.94
C VAL A 726 -19.03 15.07 -4.24
N GLU A 727 -18.71 16.20 -3.61
CA GLU A 727 -19.68 17.03 -2.89
C GLU A 727 -20.74 17.63 -3.81
N ALA A 728 -20.35 18.02 -5.04
CA ALA A 728 -21.28 18.49 -6.05
C ALA A 728 -22.29 17.42 -6.48
N ILE A 729 -21.98 16.13 -6.32
CA ILE A 729 -22.87 15.01 -6.67
C ILE A 729 -23.75 14.61 -5.49
N LEU A 730 -23.15 14.47 -4.29
CA LEU A 730 -23.81 13.94 -3.10
C LEU A 730 -24.78 14.94 -2.47
N GLY A 731 -24.41 16.21 -2.44
CA GLY A 731 -25.16 17.29 -1.80
C GLY A 731 -25.64 17.01 -0.38
N ASP A 732 -26.76 17.61 0.00
CA ASP A 732 -27.26 17.60 1.38
C ASP A 732 -27.74 16.23 1.92
N ASP A 733 -27.84 15.21 1.08
CA ASP A 733 -28.23 13.86 1.50
C ASP A 733 -27.13 13.13 2.29
N TYR A 734 -25.91 13.69 2.31
CA TYR A 734 -24.74 13.11 2.97
C TYR A 734 -24.18 14.03 4.06
N GLN A 735 -23.42 13.42 4.97
CA GLN A 735 -22.53 14.11 5.90
C GLN A 735 -21.12 13.53 5.79
N TYR A 736 -20.09 14.30 6.13
CA TYR A 736 -18.71 13.86 5.97
C TYR A 736 -17.91 13.92 7.28
N PHE A 737 -16.89 13.06 7.36
CA PHE A 737 -15.89 13.03 8.42
C PHE A 737 -14.49 13.12 7.81
N SER A 738 -13.64 13.99 8.34
CA SER A 738 -12.28 14.19 7.84
C SER A 738 -11.28 13.32 8.60
N TYR A 739 -10.43 12.63 7.84
CA TYR A 739 -9.42 11.71 8.34
C TYR A 739 -8.06 11.95 7.68
N LYS A 740 -7.00 11.57 8.38
CA LYS A 740 -5.64 11.55 7.82
C LYS A 740 -5.49 10.31 6.95
N PHE A 741 -5.05 10.48 5.71
CA PHE A 741 -4.81 9.37 4.79
C PHE A 741 -3.36 8.91 4.88
N LEU A 742 -2.44 9.77 4.44
CA LEU A 742 -1.00 9.55 4.47
C LEU A 742 -0.33 10.63 5.31
N TRP A 743 0.80 10.32 5.93
CA TRP A 743 1.61 11.32 6.63
C TRP A 743 3.09 10.98 6.63
N TRP A 744 3.93 12.00 6.79
CA TRP A 744 5.40 11.87 6.82
C TRP A 744 6.04 12.89 7.78
N PRO A 745 7.32 12.71 8.14
CA PRO A 745 7.98 13.47 9.20
C PRO A 745 8.25 14.90 8.79
N LEU A 746 8.50 15.77 9.77
CA LEU A 746 8.94 17.13 9.48
C LEU A 746 10.24 17.10 8.67
N GLU A 747 10.25 17.83 7.57
CA GLU A 747 11.41 17.92 6.68
C GLU A 747 12.30 19.14 6.96
N ASP A 748 12.17 19.74 8.15
CA ASP A 748 12.97 20.89 8.59
C ASP A 748 14.49 20.60 8.57
N TYR A 749 14.94 19.34 8.47
CA TYR A 749 16.34 18.99 8.29
C TYR A 749 16.89 19.30 6.89
N ARG A 750 16.04 19.58 5.89
CA ARG A 750 16.47 20.07 4.57
C ARG A 750 17.19 21.41 4.73
N ASP A 751 18.12 21.70 3.84
CA ASP A 751 18.90 22.95 3.80
C ASP A 751 19.65 23.27 5.12
N LEU A 752 20.26 22.25 5.75
CA LEU A 752 21.19 22.45 6.86
C LEU A 752 22.41 23.28 6.41
N THR A 753 22.45 24.54 6.85
CA THR A 753 23.61 25.43 6.71
C THR A 753 24.48 25.38 7.95
N TRP A 754 25.75 25.80 7.81
CA TRP A 754 26.65 25.90 8.95
C TRP A 754 26.12 26.82 10.06
N GLN A 755 25.43 27.90 9.68
CA GLN A 755 24.78 28.80 10.64
C GLN A 755 23.70 28.09 11.45
N ARG A 756 22.82 27.32 10.80
CA ARG A 756 21.77 26.55 11.51
C ARG A 756 22.34 25.50 12.45
N ILE A 757 23.45 24.87 12.07
CA ILE A 757 24.17 23.92 12.93
C ILE A 757 24.75 24.64 14.14
N LYS A 758 25.39 25.79 13.92
CA LYS A 758 25.92 26.64 15.00
C LYS A 758 24.81 27.05 15.97
N ASP A 759 23.68 27.55 15.45
CA ASP A 759 22.53 27.96 16.25
C ASP A 759 21.97 26.79 17.07
N ALA A 760 21.79 25.62 16.44
CA ALA A 760 21.35 24.40 17.13
C ALA A 760 22.30 23.96 18.27
N LEU A 761 23.59 24.26 18.14
CA LEU A 761 24.58 23.96 19.17
C LEU A 761 24.68 25.05 20.24
N THR A 762 24.46 26.34 19.92
CA THR A 762 24.66 27.46 20.85
C THR A 762 23.40 27.88 21.59
N ASP A 763 22.23 27.84 20.95
CA ASP A 763 20.94 28.22 21.54
C ASP A 763 20.46 27.16 22.54
N PRO A 764 20.34 27.47 23.85
CA PRO A 764 19.89 26.53 24.86
C PRO A 764 18.47 25.99 24.63
N GLU A 765 17.54 26.82 24.16
CA GLU A 765 16.14 26.42 23.97
C GLU A 765 15.99 25.50 22.77
N LEU A 766 16.62 25.85 21.65
CA LEU A 766 16.65 25.01 20.45
C LEU A 766 17.37 23.68 20.73
N ARG A 767 18.46 23.70 21.48
CA ARG A 767 19.18 22.46 21.88
C ARG A 767 18.30 21.55 22.73
N GLN A 768 17.57 22.11 23.69
CA GLN A 768 16.64 21.34 24.52
C GLN A 768 15.46 20.80 23.69
N ALA A 769 14.95 21.58 22.74
CA ALA A 769 13.91 21.15 21.81
C ALA A 769 14.36 19.97 20.93
N LEU A 770 15.57 20.05 20.36
CA LEU A 770 16.15 18.94 19.59
C LEU A 770 16.39 17.71 20.46
N TRP A 771 16.78 17.90 21.72
CA TRP A 771 16.93 16.79 22.67
C TRP A 771 15.59 16.11 22.99
N ASP A 772 14.51 16.89 23.16
CA ASP A 772 13.16 16.35 23.33
C ASP A 772 12.70 15.53 22.11
N ILE A 773 13.06 15.94 20.88
CA ILE A 773 12.81 15.14 19.66
C ILE A 773 13.63 13.84 19.65
N VAL A 774 14.94 13.93 19.89
CA VAL A 774 15.84 12.76 19.86
C VAL A 774 15.46 11.74 20.94
N TRP A 775 15.03 12.20 22.12
CA TRP A 775 14.78 11.33 23.26
C TRP A 775 13.33 10.87 23.42
N LYS A 776 12.36 11.74 23.10
CA LYS A 776 10.92 11.54 23.36
C LYS A 776 10.05 11.62 22.10
N ARG A 777 10.61 11.99 20.94
CA ARG A 777 9.84 12.29 19.72
C ARG A 777 8.82 13.41 19.93
N ASP A 778 9.09 14.33 20.85
CA ASP A 778 8.20 15.42 21.21
C ASP A 778 8.61 16.71 20.50
N TYR A 779 7.73 17.20 19.62
CA TYR A 779 7.96 18.39 18.82
C TYR A 779 7.39 19.67 19.44
N ARG A 780 6.70 19.62 20.59
CA ARG A 780 6.00 20.79 21.15
C ARG A 780 6.92 21.96 21.44
N ARG A 781 8.07 21.71 22.08
CA ARG A 781 9.08 22.74 22.37
C ARG A 781 9.73 23.26 21.09
N TYR A 782 9.99 22.37 20.13
CA TYR A 782 10.54 22.77 18.83
C TYR A 782 9.58 23.68 18.06
N ALA A 783 8.28 23.36 18.11
CA ALA A 783 7.23 24.17 17.52
C ALA A 783 7.19 25.58 18.15
N GLN A 784 7.27 25.67 19.48
CA GLN A 784 7.35 26.94 20.21
C GLN A 784 8.55 27.79 19.78
N VAL A 785 9.76 27.21 19.77
CA VAL A 785 11.00 27.90 19.34
C VAL A 785 10.92 28.38 17.88
N LYS A 786 10.19 27.64 17.04
CA LYS A 786 9.97 28.00 15.62
C LYS A 786 8.75 28.88 15.37
N GLY A 787 8.00 29.27 16.40
CA GLY A 787 6.76 30.05 16.26
C GLY A 787 5.67 29.35 15.44
N ARG A 788 5.62 28.02 15.49
CA ARG A 788 4.64 27.18 14.77
C ARG A 788 3.80 26.38 15.77
N THR A 789 2.58 26.00 15.38
CA THR A 789 1.78 25.01 16.10
C THR A 789 1.93 23.66 15.41
N ILE A 790 2.58 22.70 16.05
CA ILE A 790 2.80 21.35 15.51
C ILE A 790 2.26 20.34 16.53
N THR A 791 1.14 19.70 16.19
CA THR A 791 0.53 18.61 16.95
C THR A 791 0.22 17.44 16.03
N LEU A 792 -0.04 16.24 16.56
CA LEU A 792 -0.44 15.09 15.72
C LEU A 792 -1.78 15.33 15.00
N GLN A 793 -2.66 16.15 15.58
CA GLN A 793 -3.92 16.54 14.94
C GLN A 793 -3.70 17.54 13.80
N GLN A 794 -2.76 18.48 13.97
CA GLN A 794 -2.47 19.53 12.99
C GLN A 794 -1.12 19.32 12.30
N TRP A 795 -0.74 18.07 12.04
CA TRP A 795 0.57 17.75 11.48
C TRP A 795 0.70 18.28 10.04
N PRO A 796 1.67 19.15 9.71
CA PRO A 796 1.65 19.89 8.45
C PRO A 796 1.87 19.03 7.20
N TYR A 797 2.51 17.87 7.34
CA TYR A 797 2.89 16.99 6.24
C TYR A 797 2.00 15.75 6.21
N ARG A 798 0.78 15.92 5.70
CA ARG A 798 -0.24 14.89 5.61
C ARG A 798 -1.13 15.08 4.40
N ASP A 799 -1.65 13.97 3.90
CA ASP A 799 -2.81 13.93 3.01
C ASP A 799 -4.05 13.58 3.83
N GLU A 800 -5.21 14.03 3.38
CA GLU A 800 -6.49 13.82 4.04
C GLU A 800 -7.49 13.16 3.09
N PHE A 801 -8.40 12.37 3.67
CA PHE A 801 -9.57 11.85 2.98
C PHE A 801 -10.82 12.18 3.80
N ARG A 802 -11.96 12.24 3.11
CA ARG A 802 -13.29 12.36 3.73
C ARG A 802 -14.05 11.06 3.55
N LEU A 803 -14.68 10.63 4.63
CA LEU A 803 -15.68 9.56 4.63
C LEU A 803 -17.06 10.23 4.62
N TYR A 804 -17.77 10.11 3.51
CA TYR A 804 -19.16 10.55 3.40
C TYR A 804 -20.06 9.39 3.75
N VAL A 805 -21.06 9.65 4.59
CA VAL A 805 -22.08 8.70 4.99
C VAL A 805 -23.44 9.35 4.76
N ARG A 806 -24.37 8.61 4.16
CA ARG A 806 -25.73 9.07 3.91
C ARG A 806 -26.42 9.45 5.23
N ARG A 807 -27.16 10.57 5.27
CA ARG A 807 -27.67 11.16 6.52
C ARG A 807 -28.68 10.26 7.23
N ASP A 808 -29.59 9.64 6.50
CA ASP A 808 -30.55 8.66 7.02
C ASP A 808 -29.86 7.54 7.80
N LEU A 809 -28.75 7.03 7.28
CA LEU A 809 -27.95 5.99 7.93
C LEU A 809 -27.14 6.53 9.09
N ALA A 810 -26.54 7.70 8.95
CA ALA A 810 -25.80 8.35 10.01
C ALA A 810 -26.65 8.61 11.26
N GLU A 811 -27.91 9.03 11.08
CA GLU A 811 -28.85 9.32 12.15
C GLU A 811 -29.29 8.06 12.91
N GLN A 812 -29.38 6.92 12.23
CA GLN A 812 -29.67 5.61 12.84
C GLN A 812 -28.50 5.07 13.70
N ILE A 813 -27.30 5.64 13.54
CA ILE A 813 -26.12 5.24 14.31
C ILE A 813 -25.96 6.13 15.54
N TRP A 814 -26.81 5.92 16.55
CA TRP A 814 -26.66 6.55 17.87
C TRP A 814 -25.34 6.11 18.53
N GLY A 815 -24.33 6.99 18.50
CA GLY A 815 -23.02 6.77 19.11
C GLY A 815 -21.90 7.66 18.57
N TYR A 816 -22.07 8.28 17.40
CA TYR A 816 -21.03 9.11 16.79
C TYR A 816 -20.89 10.52 17.40
N ARG A 817 -20.45 10.60 18.66
CA ARG A 817 -19.64 11.74 19.14
C ARG A 817 -18.16 11.39 18.92
N LEU A 818 -17.70 11.46 17.67
CA LEU A 818 -16.29 11.31 17.33
C LEU A 818 -15.57 12.67 17.49
N GLY A 819 -14.36 12.65 18.05
CA GLY A 819 -13.68 13.79 18.67
C GLY A 819 -13.52 15.08 17.84
N SER A 820 -13.72 16.21 18.53
CA SER A 820 -13.19 17.59 18.36
C SER A 820 -13.03 18.24 16.97
N THR A 821 -13.50 17.70 15.85
CA THR A 821 -13.44 18.40 14.57
C THR A 821 -14.82 18.61 13.96
N GLY A 822 -15.38 19.79 14.24
CA GLY A 822 -16.36 20.47 13.39
C GLY A 822 -17.79 19.97 13.53
N ALA A 823 -18.70 20.89 13.80
CA ALA A 823 -20.10 20.72 13.45
C ALA A 823 -20.21 20.35 11.96
N ALA A 824 -21.17 19.48 11.60
CA ALA A 824 -21.48 19.14 10.22
C ALA A 824 -21.64 20.43 9.40
N THR A 825 -20.75 20.64 8.44
CA THR A 825 -20.89 21.74 7.48
C THR A 825 -21.91 21.30 6.43
N PRO A 826 -22.96 22.08 6.16
CA PRO A 826 -23.91 21.77 5.08
C PRO A 826 -23.16 21.62 3.75
N LEU A 827 -23.53 20.61 2.96
CA LEU A 827 -22.97 20.39 1.64
C LEU A 827 -23.68 21.33 0.64
N PRO A 828 -23.05 21.70 -0.48
CA PRO A 828 -23.75 22.42 -1.54
C PRO A 828 -24.93 21.59 -2.08
N GLN A 829 -25.94 22.24 -2.67
CA GLN A 829 -27.01 21.51 -3.34
C GLN A 829 -26.45 20.56 -4.41
N ALA A 830 -27.01 19.34 -4.46
CA ALA A 830 -26.59 18.32 -5.39
C ALA A 830 -26.87 18.76 -6.84
N THR A 831 -25.91 18.53 -7.74
CA THR A 831 -26.06 18.84 -9.17
C THR A 831 -27.16 17.97 -9.77
N PRO A 832 -28.09 18.50 -10.59
CA PRO A 832 -29.08 17.67 -11.27
C PRO A 832 -28.41 16.56 -12.10
N LEU A 833 -28.96 15.33 -12.02
CA LEU A 833 -28.48 14.21 -12.83
C LEU A 833 -28.78 14.49 -14.31
N ALA A 834 -27.80 14.29 -15.19
CA ALA A 834 -28.05 14.30 -16.61
C ALA A 834 -28.96 13.12 -16.99
N ASP A 835 -29.90 13.34 -17.89
CA ASP A 835 -30.85 12.32 -18.36
C ASP A 835 -30.13 11.14 -19.04
N PRO A 836 -30.08 9.94 -18.43
CA PRO A 836 -29.37 8.79 -18.99
C PRO A 836 -30.10 8.15 -20.20
N TYR A 837 -31.34 8.56 -20.47
CA TYR A 837 -32.16 8.04 -21.57
C TYR A 837 -32.17 8.97 -22.79
N ALA A 838 -31.47 10.10 -22.72
CA ALA A 838 -31.36 11.04 -23.83
C ALA A 838 -30.74 10.37 -25.08
N GLY A 839 -31.32 10.63 -26.25
CA GLY A 839 -30.83 10.11 -27.54
C GLY A 839 -31.23 8.67 -27.88
N ARG A 840 -32.09 8.01 -27.08
CA ARG A 840 -32.64 6.67 -27.36
C ARG A 840 -34.06 6.69 -27.95
N GLU A 841 -34.40 7.76 -28.64
CA GLU A 841 -35.74 7.99 -29.18
C GLU A 841 -36.06 7.00 -30.31
N LEU A 842 -37.17 6.28 -30.15
CA LEU A 842 -37.75 5.45 -31.17
C LEU A 842 -38.77 6.28 -31.95
N SER A 843 -38.58 6.37 -33.26
CA SER A 843 -39.52 7.07 -34.13
C SER A 843 -40.72 6.19 -34.44
N LEU A 844 -41.82 6.39 -33.71
CA LEU A 844 -43.12 5.79 -33.96
C LEU A 844 -44.19 6.86 -34.12
N MET A 845 -45.00 6.72 -35.18
CA MET A 845 -46.14 7.60 -35.40
C MET A 845 -47.33 7.09 -34.58
N PRO A 846 -48.11 7.99 -33.94
CA PRO A 846 -49.39 7.61 -33.37
C PRO A 846 -50.27 6.93 -34.43
N ALA A 847 -50.71 5.71 -34.15
CA ALA A 847 -51.66 4.99 -34.97
C ALA A 847 -53.07 5.57 -34.80
N THR A 848 -53.39 6.12 -33.63
CA THR A 848 -54.67 6.75 -33.33
C THR A 848 -54.49 7.83 -32.27
N THR A 849 -55.20 8.95 -32.39
CA THR A 849 -55.27 9.99 -31.35
C THR A 849 -56.73 10.26 -31.05
N ILE A 850 -57.15 9.97 -29.83
CA ILE A 850 -58.51 10.18 -29.33
C ILE A 850 -58.52 11.51 -28.58
N SER A 851 -59.29 12.48 -29.06
CA SER A 851 -59.46 13.77 -28.37
C SER A 851 -60.68 13.73 -27.47
N LEU A 852 -60.51 14.08 -26.20
CA LEU A 852 -61.57 14.18 -25.20
C LEU A 852 -61.69 15.65 -24.77
N PRO A 853 -62.55 16.45 -25.42
CA PRO A 853 -62.58 17.90 -25.19
C PRO A 853 -62.87 18.27 -23.73
N GLY A 854 -61.97 19.05 -23.13
CA GLY A 854 -62.08 19.50 -21.74
C GLY A 854 -61.91 18.39 -20.69
N ALA A 855 -61.42 17.21 -21.08
CA ALA A 855 -61.05 16.15 -20.16
C ALA A 855 -59.58 16.26 -19.74
N THR A 856 -59.28 15.78 -18.53
CA THR A 856 -57.91 15.56 -18.05
C THR A 856 -57.71 14.05 -17.88
N PRO A 857 -57.46 13.32 -19.00
CA PRO A 857 -57.33 11.87 -18.97
C PRO A 857 -56.09 11.47 -18.15
N ARG A 858 -56.26 10.79 -17.02
CA ARG A 858 -55.16 10.43 -16.11
C ARG A 858 -54.72 8.99 -16.27
N ASP A 859 -55.66 8.06 -16.31
CA ASP A 859 -55.42 6.64 -16.53
C ASP A 859 -56.31 6.08 -17.63
N VAL A 860 -55.90 4.97 -18.23
CA VAL A 860 -56.63 4.27 -19.28
C VAL A 860 -56.59 2.76 -19.03
N ALA A 861 -57.70 2.07 -19.28
CA ALA A 861 -57.78 0.61 -19.24
C ALA A 861 -58.49 0.08 -20.48
N VAL A 862 -58.02 -1.07 -20.97
CA VAL A 862 -58.60 -1.76 -22.13
C VAL A 862 -59.63 -2.77 -21.64
N ALA A 863 -60.84 -2.71 -22.18
CA ALA A 863 -61.90 -3.66 -21.91
C ALA A 863 -61.73 -4.96 -22.75
N PRO A 864 -62.35 -6.09 -22.34
CA PRO A 864 -62.27 -7.34 -23.10
C PRO A 864 -62.77 -7.25 -24.56
N ASP A 865 -63.61 -6.27 -24.89
CA ASP A 865 -64.11 -6.01 -26.24
C ASP A 865 -63.22 -5.04 -27.05
N GLY A 866 -62.10 -4.59 -26.50
CA GLY A 866 -61.17 -3.64 -27.11
C GLY A 866 -61.54 -2.17 -26.95
N SER A 867 -62.68 -1.85 -26.34
CA SER A 867 -63.01 -0.47 -25.96
C SER A 867 -62.14 0.01 -24.79
N LEU A 868 -62.04 1.32 -24.60
CA LEU A 868 -61.19 1.94 -23.59
C LEU A 868 -62.03 2.66 -22.54
N TYR A 869 -61.67 2.47 -21.27
CA TYR A 869 -62.15 3.30 -20.17
C TYR A 869 -61.05 4.26 -19.76
N VAL A 870 -61.38 5.55 -19.67
CA VAL A 870 -60.42 6.62 -19.39
C VAL A 870 -60.92 7.44 -18.21
N THR A 871 -60.07 7.63 -17.20
CA THR A 871 -60.39 8.45 -16.03
C THR A 871 -60.17 9.92 -16.34
N ASP A 872 -61.20 10.74 -16.17
CA ASP A 872 -61.13 12.20 -16.31
C ASP A 872 -61.06 12.82 -14.92
N THR A 873 -59.84 13.09 -14.45
CA THR A 873 -59.60 13.48 -13.05
C THR A 873 -60.27 14.81 -12.70
N GLN A 874 -60.13 15.83 -13.55
CA GLN A 874 -60.75 17.14 -13.32
C GLN A 874 -62.22 17.17 -13.71
N GLY A 875 -62.62 16.40 -14.73
CA GLY A 875 -64.02 16.22 -15.10
C GLY A 875 -64.83 15.33 -14.16
N GLN A 876 -64.19 14.70 -13.16
CA GLN A 876 -64.80 13.85 -12.14
C GLN A 876 -65.66 12.72 -12.73
N ARG A 877 -65.19 12.09 -13.81
CA ARG A 877 -65.97 11.10 -14.58
C ARG A 877 -65.09 10.05 -15.25
N ILE A 878 -65.74 9.01 -15.77
CA ILE A 878 -65.12 7.99 -16.61
C ILE A 878 -65.68 8.12 -18.03
N TRP A 879 -64.79 8.12 -19.01
CA TRP A 879 -65.12 8.02 -20.42
C TRP A 879 -65.04 6.57 -20.87
N HIS A 880 -66.05 6.09 -21.56
CA HIS A 880 -66.02 4.83 -22.29
C HIS A 880 -66.01 5.12 -23.78
N VAL A 881 -64.92 4.76 -24.45
CA VAL A 881 -64.69 5.10 -25.85
C VAL A 881 -64.30 3.85 -26.65
N SER A 882 -64.67 3.82 -27.91
CA SER A 882 -64.13 2.82 -28.85
C SER A 882 -62.64 3.05 -29.09
N GLN A 883 -61.95 2.01 -29.57
CA GLN A 883 -60.53 2.08 -29.95
C GLN A 883 -60.24 3.15 -31.03
N GLN A 884 -61.24 3.50 -31.85
CA GLN A 884 -61.16 4.54 -32.88
C GLN A 884 -61.55 5.94 -32.36
N GLY A 885 -61.85 6.08 -31.07
CA GLY A 885 -62.11 7.37 -30.42
C GLY A 885 -63.57 7.84 -30.42
N ALA A 886 -64.52 7.04 -30.91
CA ALA A 886 -65.94 7.35 -30.75
C ALA A 886 -66.36 7.15 -29.28
N VAL A 887 -66.95 8.18 -28.68
CA VAL A 887 -67.50 8.11 -27.31
C VAL A 887 -68.73 7.20 -27.29
N LEU A 888 -68.69 6.14 -26.49
CA LEU A 888 -69.77 5.17 -26.32
C LEU A 888 -70.69 5.57 -25.17
N ASN A 889 -70.10 5.96 -24.04
CA ASN A 889 -70.79 6.45 -22.86
C ASN A 889 -69.84 7.28 -21.98
N SER A 890 -70.38 8.03 -21.03
CA SER A 890 -69.62 8.56 -19.89
C SER A 890 -70.51 8.65 -18.66
N TRP A 891 -69.92 8.43 -17.49
CA TRP A 891 -70.63 8.50 -16.21
C TRP A 891 -69.73 9.06 -15.12
N GLY A 892 -70.36 9.64 -14.09
CA GLY A 892 -69.65 10.31 -13.00
C GLY A 892 -70.21 11.70 -12.73
N GLY A 893 -69.62 12.33 -11.72
CA GLY A 893 -69.89 13.70 -11.30
C GLY A 893 -69.15 13.98 -9.99
N GLU A 894 -68.86 15.24 -9.73
CA GLU A 894 -68.19 15.64 -8.49
C GLU A 894 -69.06 15.27 -7.26
N GLY A 895 -68.44 14.61 -6.28
CA GLY A 895 -69.10 14.30 -5.00
C GLY A 895 -68.57 13.05 -4.32
N SER A 896 -69.28 12.61 -3.28
CA SER A 896 -68.93 11.43 -2.47
C SER A 896 -70.04 10.36 -2.44
N GLY A 897 -71.15 10.58 -3.16
CA GLY A 897 -72.22 9.60 -3.31
C GLY A 897 -71.82 8.42 -4.23
N PRO A 898 -72.66 7.37 -4.32
CA PRO A 898 -72.48 6.28 -5.28
C PRO A 898 -72.41 6.80 -6.72
N GLY A 899 -71.36 6.41 -7.47
CA GLY A 899 -71.15 6.85 -8.84
C GLY A 899 -70.67 8.30 -9.00
N GLN A 900 -70.37 9.00 -7.90
CA GLN A 900 -69.69 10.30 -7.88
C GLN A 900 -68.23 10.13 -7.46
N PHE A 901 -67.36 11.03 -7.92
CA PHE A 901 -65.91 10.93 -7.69
C PHE A 901 -65.31 12.23 -7.16
N ARG A 902 -64.13 12.11 -6.55
CA ARG A 902 -63.25 13.21 -6.19
C ARG A 902 -61.82 12.87 -6.61
N GLU A 903 -61.44 13.45 -7.74
CA GLU A 903 -60.24 13.16 -8.53
C GLU A 903 -60.05 11.65 -8.71
N PRO A 904 -60.83 11.01 -9.60
CA PRO A 904 -60.57 9.63 -9.96
C PRO A 904 -59.23 9.55 -10.70
N TRP A 905 -58.35 8.63 -10.29
CA TRP A 905 -57.02 8.47 -10.90
C TRP A 905 -56.96 7.17 -11.69
N GLY A 906 -56.83 6.02 -11.02
CA GLY A 906 -56.66 4.74 -11.68
C GLY A 906 -57.97 4.10 -12.14
N VAL A 907 -57.88 3.29 -13.20
CA VAL A 907 -58.99 2.44 -13.68
C VAL A 907 -58.47 1.07 -14.05
N ALA A 908 -59.23 0.02 -13.72
CA ALA A 908 -58.97 -1.34 -14.17
C ALA A 908 -60.26 -2.02 -14.62
N VAL A 909 -60.14 -3.02 -15.49
CA VAL A 909 -61.28 -3.80 -15.99
C VAL A 909 -61.00 -5.28 -15.78
N ASP A 910 -61.97 -6.03 -15.26
CA ASP A 910 -61.85 -7.49 -15.16
C ASP A 910 -62.32 -8.21 -16.43
N ALA A 911 -62.13 -9.54 -16.47
CA ALA A 911 -62.48 -10.36 -17.62
C ALA A 911 -64.00 -10.39 -17.91
N GLU A 912 -64.84 -10.08 -16.92
CA GLU A 912 -66.30 -9.98 -17.07
C GLU A 912 -66.76 -8.58 -17.53
N GLY A 913 -65.82 -7.63 -17.65
CA GLY A 913 -66.08 -6.26 -18.08
C GLY A 913 -66.51 -5.31 -16.96
N ASN A 914 -66.39 -5.71 -15.68
CA ASN A 914 -66.62 -4.77 -14.58
C ASN A 914 -65.46 -3.77 -14.50
N VAL A 915 -65.81 -2.52 -14.22
CA VAL A 915 -64.87 -1.40 -14.18
C VAL A 915 -64.63 -1.00 -12.73
N TYR A 916 -63.36 -0.99 -12.31
CA TYR A 916 -62.92 -0.57 -10.99
C TYR A 916 -62.24 0.78 -11.11
N VAL A 917 -62.55 1.70 -10.21
CA VAL A 917 -62.02 3.07 -10.22
C VAL A 917 -61.46 3.42 -8.85
N ALA A 918 -60.23 3.92 -8.81
CA ALA A 918 -59.67 4.56 -7.62
C ALA A 918 -60.24 5.97 -7.49
N ASP A 919 -61.12 6.15 -6.51
CA ASP A 919 -61.71 7.43 -6.15
C ASP A 919 -60.81 8.12 -5.10
N THR A 920 -59.67 8.62 -5.60
CA THR A 920 -58.45 8.93 -4.83
C THR A 920 -58.71 9.77 -3.59
N TRP A 921 -59.43 10.89 -3.72
CA TRP A 921 -59.67 11.81 -2.59
C TRP A 921 -60.99 11.57 -1.85
N ASN A 922 -61.76 10.56 -2.26
CA ASN A 922 -62.74 9.94 -1.37
C ASN A 922 -62.17 8.70 -0.66
N HIS A 923 -60.91 8.34 -0.93
CA HIS A 923 -60.17 7.25 -0.27
C HIS A 923 -60.85 5.89 -0.36
N ARG A 924 -61.42 5.58 -1.52
CA ARG A 924 -62.18 4.34 -1.74
C ARG A 924 -62.00 3.82 -3.16
N ILE A 925 -62.37 2.56 -3.37
CA ILE A 925 -62.53 1.96 -4.71
C ILE A 925 -64.02 1.84 -5.02
N GLN A 926 -64.40 2.17 -6.25
CA GLN A 926 -65.76 1.96 -6.75
C GLN A 926 -65.77 0.96 -7.90
N LYS A 927 -66.75 0.06 -7.91
CA LYS A 927 -66.99 -0.97 -8.92
C LYS A 927 -68.25 -0.66 -9.72
N PHE A 928 -68.17 -0.76 -11.03
CA PHE A 928 -69.24 -0.50 -11.99
C PHE A 928 -69.42 -1.68 -12.94
N SER A 929 -70.61 -1.81 -13.52
CA SER A 929 -70.83 -2.72 -14.65
C SER A 929 -70.18 -2.17 -15.92
N ALA A 930 -70.06 -3.00 -16.96
CA ALA A 930 -69.61 -2.58 -18.30
C ALA A 930 -70.45 -1.45 -18.93
N ARG A 931 -71.63 -1.13 -18.36
CA ARG A 931 -72.49 -0.03 -18.82
C ARG A 931 -72.31 1.26 -18.01
N GLY A 932 -71.43 1.25 -17.01
CA GLY A 932 -71.23 2.39 -16.10
C GLY A 932 -72.23 2.46 -14.94
N GLU A 933 -72.97 1.38 -14.68
CA GLU A 933 -73.90 1.33 -13.53
C GLU A 933 -73.12 1.03 -12.25
N TYR A 934 -73.33 1.82 -11.19
CA TYR A 934 -72.70 1.58 -9.90
C TYR A 934 -73.13 0.23 -9.31
N LEU A 935 -72.17 -0.59 -8.91
CA LEU A 935 -72.40 -1.90 -8.31
C LEU A 935 -72.04 -1.93 -6.82
N ASN A 936 -70.84 -1.45 -6.47
CA ASN A 936 -70.32 -1.51 -5.11
C ASN A 936 -69.22 -0.46 -4.87
N SER A 937 -68.90 -0.18 -3.60
CA SER A 937 -67.69 0.56 -3.22
C SER A 937 -67.21 0.17 -1.83
N TRP A 938 -65.90 0.19 -1.62
CA TRP A 938 -65.29 -0.10 -0.33
C TRP A 938 -64.08 0.78 -0.06
N GLY A 939 -63.73 0.87 1.22
CA GLY A 939 -62.66 1.71 1.73
C GLY A 939 -63.13 3.07 2.23
N ALA A 940 -62.29 3.65 3.07
CA ALA A 940 -62.42 4.97 3.64
C ALA A 940 -61.02 5.50 4.00
N LEU A 941 -60.93 6.77 4.37
CA LEU A 941 -59.68 7.36 4.84
C LEU A 941 -59.13 6.58 6.04
N GLY A 942 -57.91 6.08 5.93
CA GLY A 942 -57.16 5.49 7.03
C GLY A 942 -55.65 5.58 6.81
N GLN A 943 -54.92 5.82 7.89
CA GLN A 943 -53.47 5.85 7.89
C GLN A 943 -52.94 4.49 8.35
N PHE A 944 -51.84 4.06 7.73
CA PHE A 944 -51.21 2.79 8.02
C PHE A 944 -49.88 2.96 8.77
N ASN A 945 -49.65 2.10 9.76
CA ASN A 945 -48.34 1.80 10.29
C ASN A 945 -48.10 0.29 10.18
N ARG A 946 -46.89 -0.12 9.78
CA ARG A 946 -46.54 -1.54 9.59
C ARG A 946 -46.87 -2.35 10.85
N GLY A 947 -47.76 -3.35 10.71
CA GLY A 947 -48.20 -4.23 11.81
C GLY A 947 -49.51 -3.83 12.49
N ASP A 948 -50.19 -2.77 12.05
CA ASP A 948 -51.53 -2.38 12.53
C ASP A 948 -52.65 -3.03 11.69
N LEU A 949 -53.33 -4.01 12.27
CA LEU A 949 -54.47 -4.70 11.64
C LEU A 949 -55.73 -3.81 11.53
N ASN A 950 -55.77 -2.64 12.18
CA ASN A 950 -56.93 -1.72 12.09
C ASN A 950 -56.98 -0.92 10.78
N GLY A 951 -55.94 -1.01 9.94
CA GLY A 951 -55.82 -0.31 8.67
C GLY A 951 -56.24 -1.11 7.44
N GLU A 952 -56.67 -2.37 7.59
CA GLU A 952 -57.06 -3.24 6.48
C GLU A 952 -58.26 -2.69 5.71
N GLY A 953 -58.14 -2.59 4.39
CA GLY A 953 -59.22 -2.07 3.53
C GLY A 953 -59.45 -0.56 3.62
N LEU A 954 -58.67 0.17 4.43
CA LEU A 954 -58.65 1.63 4.46
C LEU A 954 -57.54 2.17 3.56
N PHE A 955 -57.72 3.37 3.00
CA PHE A 955 -56.77 3.95 2.07
C PHE A 955 -56.39 5.38 2.46
N TYR A 956 -55.20 5.80 2.04
CA TYR A 956 -54.78 7.18 2.02
C TYR A 956 -54.33 7.57 0.62
N GLY A 957 -55.31 7.88 -0.22
CA GLY A 957 -55.08 8.29 -1.61
C GLY A 957 -54.67 7.09 -2.47
N PRO A 958 -55.58 6.13 -2.70
CA PRO A 958 -55.31 5.04 -3.64
C PRO A 958 -55.20 5.62 -5.05
N ARG A 959 -54.17 5.25 -5.83
CA ARG A 959 -53.92 5.91 -7.13
C ARG A 959 -54.02 4.99 -8.33
N ALA A 960 -53.38 3.83 -8.31
CA ALA A 960 -53.49 2.86 -9.40
C ALA A 960 -54.08 1.55 -8.89
N LEU A 961 -54.67 0.81 -9.81
CA LEU A 961 -55.18 -0.52 -9.56
C LEU A 961 -55.02 -1.37 -10.82
N ALA A 962 -54.80 -2.67 -10.64
CA ALA A 962 -54.84 -3.62 -11.73
C ALA A 962 -55.41 -4.96 -11.25
N VAL A 963 -56.05 -5.67 -12.16
CA VAL A 963 -56.52 -7.03 -11.92
C VAL A 963 -55.39 -8.00 -12.26
N GLY A 964 -54.95 -8.78 -11.27
CA GLY A 964 -53.90 -9.77 -11.44
C GLY A 964 -54.34 -11.00 -12.23
N PRO A 965 -53.39 -11.83 -12.70
CA PRO A 965 -53.69 -13.08 -13.41
C PRO A 965 -54.39 -14.14 -12.51
N ASP A 966 -54.32 -13.97 -11.19
CA ASP A 966 -55.10 -14.74 -10.21
C ASP A 966 -56.54 -14.24 -10.04
N GLY A 967 -56.89 -13.13 -10.69
CA GLY A 967 -58.23 -12.54 -10.68
C GLY A 967 -58.47 -11.59 -9.50
N TYR A 968 -57.48 -11.34 -8.65
CA TYR A 968 -57.59 -10.39 -7.54
C TYR A 968 -57.29 -8.96 -7.97
N LEU A 969 -57.81 -8.00 -7.21
CA LEU A 969 -57.58 -6.58 -7.44
C LEU A 969 -56.43 -6.09 -6.57
N TYR A 970 -55.38 -5.58 -7.20
CA TYR A 970 -54.23 -4.98 -6.53
C TYR A 970 -54.38 -3.47 -6.59
N VAL A 971 -54.22 -2.79 -5.46
CA VAL A 971 -54.42 -1.34 -5.33
C VAL A 971 -53.18 -0.72 -4.71
N THR A 972 -52.57 0.25 -5.38
CA THR A 972 -51.52 1.08 -4.78
C THR A 972 -52.14 2.11 -3.84
N ASP A 973 -51.94 1.88 -2.55
CA ASP A 973 -52.35 2.78 -1.48
C ASP A 973 -51.21 3.78 -1.22
N THR A 974 -51.06 4.71 -2.18
CA THR A 974 -49.85 5.52 -2.35
C THR A 974 -49.46 6.29 -1.10
N GLY A 975 -50.40 6.96 -0.44
CA GLY A 975 -50.11 7.74 0.77
C GLY A 975 -49.73 6.88 1.98
N ASN A 976 -50.13 5.61 2.00
CA ASN A 976 -49.73 4.62 3.01
C ASN A 976 -48.53 3.77 2.59
N LYS A 977 -47.94 4.03 1.41
CA LYS A 977 -46.69 3.41 0.94
C LYS A 977 -46.78 1.88 0.88
N ARG A 978 -47.94 1.34 0.48
CA ARG A 978 -48.21 -0.11 0.39
C ARG A 978 -49.06 -0.46 -0.83
N VAL A 979 -49.13 -1.75 -1.13
CA VAL A 979 -50.08 -2.34 -2.08
C VAL A 979 -51.03 -3.24 -1.30
N GLN A 980 -52.33 -3.02 -1.45
CA GLN A 980 -53.38 -3.86 -0.86
C GLN A 980 -54.05 -4.72 -1.93
N VAL A 981 -54.35 -5.97 -1.59
CA VAL A 981 -54.92 -6.97 -2.50
C VAL A 981 -56.31 -7.38 -2.02
N PHE A 982 -57.28 -7.40 -2.93
CA PHE A 982 -58.69 -7.63 -2.66
C PHE A 982 -59.30 -8.69 -3.58
N GLU A 983 -60.36 -9.34 -3.13
CA GLU A 983 -61.31 -9.98 -4.02
C GLU A 983 -62.06 -8.93 -4.87
N ARG A 984 -62.64 -9.38 -5.99
CA ARG A 984 -63.40 -8.53 -6.93
C ARG A 984 -64.61 -7.83 -6.31
N ASP A 985 -65.08 -8.26 -5.14
CA ASP A 985 -66.20 -7.63 -4.43
C ASP A 985 -65.74 -6.74 -3.26
N GLY A 986 -64.42 -6.52 -3.10
CA GLY A 986 -63.85 -5.59 -2.14
C GLY A 986 -63.46 -6.20 -0.79
N HIS A 987 -63.49 -7.53 -0.67
CA HIS A 987 -62.97 -8.20 0.52
C HIS A 987 -61.43 -8.16 0.52
N PHE A 988 -60.84 -7.60 1.58
CA PHE A 988 -59.38 -7.55 1.74
C PHE A 988 -58.80 -8.96 1.86
N LEU A 989 -57.63 -9.20 1.26
CA LEU A 989 -56.94 -10.49 1.29
C LEU A 989 -55.59 -10.39 2.00
N TRP A 990 -54.66 -9.60 1.46
CA TRP A 990 -53.36 -9.32 2.06
C TRP A 990 -52.79 -8.00 1.54
N GLU A 991 -51.63 -7.64 2.05
CA GLU A 991 -50.88 -6.45 1.63
C GLU A 991 -49.38 -6.70 1.66
N PHE A 992 -48.63 -5.83 0.99
CA PHE A 992 -47.18 -5.80 1.04
C PHE A 992 -46.63 -4.39 0.79
N GLY A 993 -45.34 -4.19 1.08
CA GLY A 993 -44.70 -2.87 1.05
C GLY A 993 -44.45 -2.32 2.45
N GLY A 994 -44.65 -1.02 2.61
CA GLY A 994 -44.33 -0.25 3.80
C GLY A 994 -43.32 0.84 3.48
N GLU A 995 -43.35 1.91 4.28
CA GLU A 995 -42.42 3.03 4.16
C GLU A 995 -40.96 2.57 4.23
N GLY A 996 -40.19 2.92 3.21
CA GLY A 996 -38.74 2.76 3.25
C GLY A 996 -38.09 2.72 1.86
N ARG A 997 -36.80 2.35 1.85
CA ARG A 997 -35.95 2.33 0.65
C ARG A 997 -35.32 0.97 0.37
N ASP A 998 -35.49 0.01 1.27
CA ASP A 998 -34.95 -1.33 1.05
C ASP A 998 -35.75 -2.08 -0.04
N PRO A 999 -35.19 -3.15 -0.65
CA PRO A 999 -35.93 -3.97 -1.60
C PRO A 999 -37.23 -4.50 -0.99
N GLY A 1000 -38.36 -4.26 -1.65
CA GLY A 1000 -39.70 -4.59 -1.16
C GLY A 1000 -40.35 -3.50 -0.30
N GLU A 1001 -39.63 -2.46 0.11
CA GLU A 1001 -40.20 -1.24 0.71
C GLU A 1001 -40.48 -0.17 -0.35
N LEU A 1002 -41.39 0.76 -0.05
CA LEU A 1002 -41.97 1.68 -1.02
C LEU A 1002 -41.99 3.12 -0.50
N HIS A 1003 -41.87 4.06 -1.42
CA HIS A 1003 -42.03 5.48 -1.19
C HIS A 1003 -42.74 6.11 -2.39
N GLU A 1004 -44.03 6.43 -2.21
CA GLU A 1004 -44.95 6.86 -3.27
C GLU A 1004 -45.06 5.84 -4.43
N PRO A 1005 -45.57 4.61 -4.14
CA PRO A 1005 -45.86 3.62 -5.17
C PRO A 1005 -47.07 4.09 -6.01
N VAL A 1006 -46.94 4.06 -7.34
CA VAL A 1006 -47.98 4.54 -8.27
C VAL A 1006 -48.44 3.44 -9.21
N GLY A 1007 -47.88 3.35 -10.41
CA GLY A 1007 -48.28 2.37 -11.42
C GLY A 1007 -47.86 0.96 -11.06
N LEU A 1008 -48.77 0.00 -11.28
CA LEU A 1008 -48.50 -1.42 -11.11
C LEU A 1008 -49.03 -2.19 -12.32
N ALA A 1009 -48.29 -3.20 -12.75
CA ALA A 1009 -48.68 -4.13 -13.82
C ALA A 1009 -48.12 -5.52 -13.54
N PHE A 1010 -48.48 -6.50 -14.37
CA PHE A 1010 -48.02 -7.88 -14.23
C PHE A 1010 -47.23 -8.31 -15.46
N ASN A 1011 -46.11 -8.99 -15.23
CA ASN A 1011 -45.36 -9.65 -16.30
C ASN A 1011 -45.95 -11.03 -16.65
N SER A 1012 -45.41 -11.69 -17.66
CA SER A 1012 -45.84 -13.00 -18.16
C SER A 1012 -45.78 -14.12 -17.10
N ARG A 1013 -44.97 -13.94 -16.04
CA ARG A 1013 -44.85 -14.86 -14.89
C ARG A 1013 -45.85 -14.55 -13.78
N GLY A 1014 -46.59 -13.46 -13.92
CA GLY A 1014 -47.52 -12.94 -12.92
C GLY A 1014 -46.83 -12.27 -11.73
N GLU A 1015 -45.59 -11.82 -11.89
CA GLU A 1015 -44.88 -10.98 -10.90
C GLU A 1015 -45.37 -9.53 -11.04
N VAL A 1016 -45.35 -8.78 -9.93
CA VAL A 1016 -45.79 -7.38 -9.85
C VAL A 1016 -44.65 -6.48 -10.28
N VAL A 1017 -44.84 -5.72 -11.35
CA VAL A 1017 -43.93 -4.65 -11.79
C VAL A 1017 -44.48 -3.33 -11.30
N LEU A 1018 -43.73 -2.65 -10.43
CA LEU A 1018 -44.21 -1.50 -9.65
C LEU A 1018 -43.29 -0.29 -9.84
N ALA A 1019 -43.88 0.88 -10.10
CA ALA A 1019 -43.19 2.15 -10.09
C ALA A 1019 -43.16 2.74 -8.68
N ASP A 1020 -41.95 2.78 -8.09
CA ASP A 1020 -41.67 3.30 -6.76
C ASP A 1020 -41.10 4.71 -6.88
N SER A 1021 -41.99 5.67 -7.14
CA SER A 1021 -41.66 6.91 -7.82
C SER A 1021 -40.72 7.82 -7.05
N TRP A 1022 -40.87 7.94 -5.72
CA TRP A 1022 -39.99 8.80 -4.91
C TRP A 1022 -38.72 8.11 -4.45
N ASN A 1023 -38.60 6.80 -4.66
CA ASN A 1023 -37.32 6.09 -4.60
C ASN A 1023 -36.60 6.08 -5.96
N LEU A 1024 -37.16 6.76 -6.98
CA LEU A 1024 -36.59 6.87 -8.32
C LEU A 1024 -36.23 5.50 -8.91
N ARG A 1025 -37.10 4.49 -8.73
CA ARG A 1025 -36.81 3.11 -9.15
C ARG A 1025 -38.05 2.35 -9.59
N MET A 1026 -37.81 1.33 -10.39
CA MET A 1026 -38.75 0.25 -10.65
C MET A 1026 -38.43 -0.94 -9.75
N GLN A 1027 -39.46 -1.63 -9.27
CA GLN A 1027 -39.31 -2.89 -8.55
C GLN A 1027 -40.14 -3.99 -9.21
N VAL A 1028 -39.57 -5.18 -9.30
CA VAL A 1028 -40.27 -6.43 -9.65
C VAL A 1028 -40.38 -7.26 -8.38
N LEU A 1029 -41.61 -7.57 -7.98
CA LEU A 1029 -41.93 -8.26 -6.74
C LEU A 1029 -42.75 -9.52 -7.05
N LEU A 1030 -42.59 -10.58 -6.24
CA LEU A 1030 -43.58 -11.65 -6.21
C LEU A 1030 -44.93 -11.08 -5.71
N ARG A 1031 -46.04 -11.76 -6.01
CA ARG A 1031 -47.40 -11.34 -5.54
C ARG A 1031 -47.53 -11.27 -4.01
N THR A 1032 -46.59 -11.86 -3.27
CA THR A 1032 -46.45 -11.78 -1.82
C THR A 1032 -45.65 -10.56 -1.33
N GLY A 1033 -45.09 -9.76 -2.25
CA GLY A 1033 -44.24 -8.60 -1.94
C GLY A 1033 -42.74 -8.89 -1.81
N VAL A 1034 -42.31 -10.14 -2.02
CA VAL A 1034 -40.88 -10.49 -1.96
C VAL A 1034 -40.15 -9.92 -3.17
N PRO A 1035 -39.06 -9.15 -3.01
CA PRO A 1035 -38.34 -8.54 -4.12
C PRO A 1035 -37.63 -9.56 -5.01
N VAL A 1036 -37.75 -9.38 -6.33
CA VAL A 1036 -37.11 -10.19 -7.37
C VAL A 1036 -35.97 -9.42 -8.04
N SER A 1037 -36.25 -8.19 -8.50
CA SER A 1037 -35.25 -7.30 -9.12
C SER A 1037 -35.68 -5.83 -9.00
N GLN A 1038 -34.74 -4.91 -9.23
CA GLN A 1038 -34.99 -3.47 -9.26
C GLN A 1038 -33.95 -2.74 -10.11
N TRP A 1039 -34.29 -1.56 -10.62
CA TRP A 1039 -33.37 -0.65 -11.31
C TRP A 1039 -33.79 0.81 -11.14
N SER A 1040 -32.81 1.70 -11.23
CA SER A 1040 -32.99 3.15 -11.05
C SER A 1040 -33.61 3.81 -12.29
N VAL A 1041 -34.53 4.76 -12.05
CA VAL A 1041 -35.16 5.67 -13.03
C VAL A 1041 -34.97 7.11 -12.53
N PRO A 1042 -33.77 7.70 -12.69
CA PRO A 1042 -33.38 8.94 -12.03
C PRO A 1042 -34.01 10.22 -12.64
N VAL A 1043 -34.83 10.07 -13.69
CA VAL A 1043 -35.48 11.19 -14.40
C VAL A 1043 -36.81 11.60 -13.80
N TRP A 1044 -37.41 10.77 -12.93
CA TRP A 1044 -38.64 11.15 -12.26
C TRP A 1044 -38.42 12.28 -11.25
N SER A 1045 -39.38 13.17 -11.15
CA SER A 1045 -39.34 14.28 -10.22
C SER A 1045 -39.99 13.92 -8.89
N VAL A 1046 -39.24 14.13 -7.80
CA VAL A 1046 -39.80 14.12 -6.43
C VAL A 1046 -40.43 15.47 -6.04
N GLU A 1047 -40.08 16.54 -6.76
CA GLU A 1047 -40.57 17.90 -6.50
C GLU A 1047 -41.93 18.17 -7.16
N ASN A 1048 -42.20 17.53 -8.30
CA ASN A 1048 -43.48 17.64 -8.99
C ASN A 1048 -44.48 16.59 -8.47
N SER A 1049 -45.48 17.04 -7.71
CA SER A 1049 -46.52 16.15 -7.18
C SER A 1049 -47.39 15.48 -8.26
N GLU A 1050 -47.45 16.05 -9.47
CA GLU A 1050 -48.19 15.46 -10.60
C GLU A 1050 -47.40 14.38 -11.36
N ASP A 1051 -46.08 14.31 -11.17
CA ASP A 1051 -45.23 13.30 -11.81
C ASP A 1051 -45.42 11.96 -11.10
N LYS A 1052 -46.34 11.15 -11.65
CA LYS A 1052 -46.85 9.92 -11.06
C LYS A 1052 -46.85 8.82 -12.11
N PRO A 1053 -45.76 8.05 -12.22
CA PRO A 1053 -45.52 7.16 -13.34
C PRO A 1053 -46.46 5.94 -13.32
N TYR A 1054 -47.07 5.66 -14.47
CA TYR A 1054 -47.84 4.44 -14.73
C TYR A 1054 -47.01 3.43 -15.49
N VAL A 1055 -47.39 2.16 -15.38
CA VAL A 1055 -46.63 1.02 -15.91
C VAL A 1055 -47.56 0.15 -16.74
N ALA A 1056 -47.08 -0.31 -17.89
CA ALA A 1056 -47.71 -1.38 -18.66
C ALA A 1056 -46.66 -2.40 -19.10
N VAL A 1057 -47.03 -3.68 -19.18
CA VAL A 1057 -46.13 -4.77 -19.58
C VAL A 1057 -46.77 -5.55 -20.71
N ASP A 1058 -46.01 -5.81 -21.77
CA ASP A 1058 -46.50 -6.58 -22.93
C ASP A 1058 -46.22 -8.09 -22.80
N ALA A 1059 -46.71 -8.87 -23.77
CA ALA A 1059 -46.54 -10.32 -23.79
C ALA A 1059 -45.08 -10.78 -23.96
N ALA A 1060 -44.16 -9.88 -24.33
CA ALA A 1060 -42.73 -10.14 -24.43
C ALA A 1060 -41.95 -9.70 -23.17
N ASP A 1061 -42.64 -9.34 -22.09
CA ASP A 1061 -42.08 -8.76 -20.86
C ASP A 1061 -41.30 -7.46 -21.08
N ARG A 1062 -41.66 -6.68 -22.11
CA ARG A 1062 -41.19 -5.30 -22.25
C ARG A 1062 -42.02 -4.41 -21.34
N ILE A 1063 -41.33 -3.58 -20.57
CA ILE A 1063 -41.90 -2.74 -19.52
C ILE A 1063 -41.93 -1.30 -20.02
N PHE A 1064 -43.14 -0.76 -20.18
CA PHE A 1064 -43.39 0.61 -20.59
C PHE A 1064 -43.72 1.43 -19.35
N VAL A 1065 -43.02 2.54 -19.16
CA VAL A 1065 -43.22 3.40 -17.98
C VAL A 1065 -43.27 4.85 -18.38
N SER A 1066 -44.25 5.59 -17.86
CA SER A 1066 -44.38 7.01 -18.20
C SER A 1066 -43.28 7.83 -17.51
N ASP A 1067 -42.68 8.75 -18.27
CA ASP A 1067 -41.79 9.81 -17.77
C ASP A 1067 -42.47 11.13 -18.09
N SER A 1068 -43.42 11.49 -17.22
CA SER A 1068 -44.42 12.53 -17.46
C SER A 1068 -43.77 13.90 -17.62
N SER A 1069 -42.81 14.23 -16.76
CA SER A 1069 -42.08 15.50 -16.77
C SER A 1069 -41.27 15.75 -18.06
N HIS A 1070 -40.86 14.68 -18.75
CA HIS A 1070 -40.10 14.77 -20.00
C HIS A 1070 -40.94 14.49 -21.26
N GLY A 1071 -42.26 14.28 -21.12
CA GLY A 1071 -43.15 14.10 -22.27
C GLY A 1071 -42.89 12.81 -23.06
N ARG A 1072 -42.49 11.72 -22.39
CA ARG A 1072 -42.12 10.45 -23.06
C ARG A 1072 -42.48 9.21 -22.25
N VAL A 1073 -42.44 8.05 -22.90
CA VAL A 1073 -42.55 6.73 -22.27
C VAL A 1073 -41.20 6.01 -22.40
N LEU A 1074 -40.66 5.53 -21.28
CA LEU A 1074 -39.44 4.73 -21.23
C LEU A 1074 -39.78 3.27 -21.47
N ILE A 1075 -38.93 2.56 -22.22
CA ILE A 1075 -39.10 1.13 -22.50
C ILE A 1075 -37.89 0.39 -21.91
N PHE A 1076 -38.16 -0.61 -21.09
CA PHE A 1076 -37.17 -1.51 -20.51
C PHE A 1076 -37.45 -2.97 -20.92
N ASP A 1077 -36.41 -3.80 -20.92
CA ASP A 1077 -36.57 -5.25 -20.91
C ASP A 1077 -36.90 -5.78 -19.51
N ALA A 1078 -37.11 -7.09 -19.40
CA ALA A 1078 -37.40 -7.77 -18.14
C ALA A 1078 -36.25 -7.70 -17.10
N GLN A 1079 -35.06 -7.25 -17.49
CA GLN A 1079 -33.89 -7.08 -16.63
C GLN A 1079 -33.64 -5.62 -16.23
N GLY A 1080 -34.45 -4.67 -16.73
CA GLY A 1080 -34.31 -3.25 -16.45
C GLY A 1080 -33.34 -2.51 -17.39
N VAL A 1081 -32.92 -3.13 -18.51
CA VAL A 1081 -32.10 -2.47 -19.52
C VAL A 1081 -33.01 -1.61 -20.41
N ALA A 1082 -32.69 -0.32 -20.54
CA ALA A 1082 -33.46 0.60 -21.38
C ALA A 1082 -33.31 0.24 -22.86
N LEU A 1083 -34.41 -0.15 -23.51
CA LEU A 1083 -34.50 -0.51 -24.92
C LEU A 1083 -34.70 0.72 -25.82
N GLY A 1084 -35.36 1.75 -25.30
CA GLY A 1084 -35.59 3.00 -26.01
C GLY A 1084 -36.60 3.90 -25.30
N THR A 1085 -36.90 5.05 -25.91
CA THR A 1085 -37.92 5.99 -25.43
C THR A 1085 -38.92 6.30 -26.54
N LEU A 1086 -40.19 6.39 -26.20
CA LEU A 1086 -41.25 6.87 -27.08
C LEU A 1086 -41.56 8.31 -26.69
N GLY A 1087 -41.02 9.26 -27.45
CA GLY A 1087 -41.23 10.67 -27.17
C GLY A 1087 -40.42 11.59 -28.06
N MET A 1088 -40.91 12.83 -28.15
CA MET A 1088 -40.38 13.99 -28.89
C MET A 1088 -40.16 13.84 -30.40
N ASN A 1089 -41.28 13.73 -31.15
CA ASN A 1089 -41.40 14.31 -32.51
C ASN A 1089 -42.86 14.52 -33.01
N ARG A 1090 -43.85 14.71 -32.10
CA ARG A 1090 -45.27 15.14 -32.28
C ARG A 1090 -46.27 14.23 -31.53
N GLY A 1091 -46.52 14.42 -30.22
CA GLY A 1091 -47.71 13.80 -29.62
C GLY A 1091 -47.91 13.88 -28.11
N LEU A 1092 -46.88 13.56 -27.31
CA LEU A 1092 -47.00 13.46 -25.85
C LEU A 1092 -46.45 14.71 -25.15
N GLN A 1093 -47.28 15.39 -24.36
CA GLN A 1093 -46.94 16.53 -23.51
C GLN A 1093 -46.69 16.10 -22.06
N PHE A 1094 -47.53 15.23 -21.52
CA PHE A 1094 -47.39 14.74 -20.14
C PHE A 1094 -47.97 13.33 -20.01
N PRO A 1095 -47.32 12.29 -20.57
CA PRO A 1095 -47.88 10.94 -20.55
C PRO A 1095 -48.11 10.45 -19.12
N ALA A 1096 -49.29 9.93 -18.84
CA ALA A 1096 -49.69 9.36 -17.57
C ALA A 1096 -50.03 7.88 -17.75
N GLY A 1097 -51.29 7.47 -17.59
CA GLY A 1097 -51.75 6.09 -17.72
C GLY A 1097 -51.34 5.39 -19.01
N LEU A 1098 -51.05 4.11 -18.88
CA LEU A 1098 -50.61 3.23 -19.96
C LEU A 1098 -51.45 1.97 -19.96
N ALA A 1099 -51.99 1.58 -21.12
CA ALA A 1099 -52.65 0.30 -21.28
C ALA A 1099 -52.30 -0.37 -22.61
N LEU A 1100 -52.27 -1.69 -22.60
CA LEU A 1100 -51.92 -2.52 -23.76
C LEU A 1100 -53.09 -3.40 -24.18
N THR A 1101 -53.34 -3.47 -25.49
CA THR A 1101 -54.27 -4.46 -26.05
C THR A 1101 -53.58 -5.78 -26.32
N ALA A 1102 -54.36 -6.85 -26.47
CA ALA A 1102 -53.85 -8.18 -26.81
C ALA A 1102 -53.15 -8.22 -28.18
N GLU A 1103 -53.51 -7.31 -29.08
CA GLU A 1103 -52.95 -7.15 -30.43
C GLU A 1103 -51.67 -6.30 -30.44
N GLY A 1104 -51.17 -5.86 -29.28
CA GLY A 1104 -49.93 -5.10 -29.16
C GLY A 1104 -50.08 -3.62 -29.53
N GLN A 1105 -51.21 -2.99 -29.19
CA GLN A 1105 -51.34 -1.53 -29.22
C GLN A 1105 -51.18 -0.94 -27.82
N LEU A 1106 -50.33 0.09 -27.69
CA LEU A 1106 -50.12 0.84 -26.46
C LEU A 1106 -50.93 2.14 -26.50
N PHE A 1107 -51.88 2.29 -25.59
CA PHE A 1107 -52.60 3.54 -25.35
C PHE A 1107 -51.96 4.31 -24.20
N VAL A 1108 -51.71 5.59 -24.43
CA VAL A 1108 -51.09 6.52 -23.48
C VAL A 1108 -52.06 7.67 -23.22
N ALA A 1109 -52.51 7.82 -21.98
CA ALA A 1109 -53.31 8.96 -21.56
C ALA A 1109 -52.40 10.19 -21.39
N ASP A 1110 -52.81 11.33 -21.96
CA ASP A 1110 -52.09 12.59 -21.87
C ASP A 1110 -52.99 13.68 -21.25
N PRO A 1111 -52.94 13.87 -19.91
CA PRO A 1111 -53.76 14.84 -19.20
C PRO A 1111 -53.55 16.29 -19.66
N HIS A 1112 -52.35 16.66 -20.12
CA HIS A 1112 -52.04 18.03 -20.54
C HIS A 1112 -52.52 18.32 -21.96
N ALA A 1113 -52.46 17.31 -22.84
CA ALA A 1113 -53.00 17.42 -24.20
C ALA A 1113 -54.51 17.19 -24.28
N GLY A 1114 -55.12 16.58 -23.25
CA GLY A 1114 -56.54 16.20 -23.26
C GLY A 1114 -56.83 15.06 -24.26
N THR A 1115 -55.85 14.19 -24.48
CA THR A 1115 -55.91 13.12 -25.50
C THR A 1115 -55.51 11.77 -24.94
N VAL A 1116 -55.93 10.70 -25.62
CA VAL A 1116 -55.36 9.36 -25.48
C VAL A 1116 -54.71 8.98 -26.81
N VAL A 1117 -53.42 8.65 -26.78
CA VAL A 1117 -52.60 8.40 -27.97
C VAL A 1117 -52.29 6.91 -28.06
N GLY A 1118 -52.65 6.27 -29.16
CA GLY A 1118 -52.40 4.85 -29.44
C GLY A 1118 -51.19 4.65 -30.36
N PHE A 1119 -50.29 3.74 -29.98
CA PHE A 1119 -49.10 3.34 -30.75
C PHE A 1119 -49.16 1.85 -31.09
N THR A 1120 -48.85 1.50 -32.34
CA THR A 1120 -48.75 0.09 -32.76
C THR A 1120 -47.35 -0.45 -32.47
N LEU A 1121 -47.24 -1.41 -31.56
CA LEU A 1121 -45.94 -1.93 -31.11
C LEU A 1121 -45.27 -2.86 -32.12
N ALA A 1122 -45.99 -3.41 -33.10
CA ALA A 1122 -45.40 -4.24 -34.16
C ALA A 1122 -44.41 -3.46 -35.04
N ASP A 1123 -44.51 -2.13 -35.06
CA ASP A 1123 -43.63 -1.22 -35.79
C ASP A 1123 -42.38 -0.83 -34.97
N LEU A 1124 -42.28 -1.26 -33.69
CA LEU A 1124 -41.04 -1.21 -32.92
C LEU A 1124 -40.08 -2.24 -33.51
N GLY A 1125 -39.06 -1.81 -34.23
CA GLY A 1125 -37.95 -2.67 -34.69
C GLY A 1125 -37.03 -3.16 -33.56
N LEU A 1126 -37.59 -3.46 -32.39
CA LEU A 1126 -36.93 -3.86 -31.14
C LEU A 1126 -37.12 -5.33 -30.83
#